data_AF-A0A2D5YW20-F1
#
_entry.id   AF-A0A2D5YW20-F1
#
_cell.length_a   1.000
_cell.length_b   1.000
_cell.length_c   1.000
_cell.angle_alpha   90.00
_cell.angle_beta   90.00
_cell.angle_gamma   90.00
#
_symmetry.space_group_name_H-M   'P 1'
#
loop_
_entity.id
_entity.type
_entity.pdbx_description
1 polymer ?
#
loop_
_entity_poly.entity_id
_entity_poly.type
_entity_poly.pdbx_seq_one_letter_code
_entity_poly.pdbx_strand_id
1 'polypeptide(L)'
;MPFHRKGLAYFWVLNDKCDADALLPQLDAFAADPGVMALCLHPRPGLLTPYGGAAWFDFIKRICEEADRRDLQIWLYDEDPYPSGSAGGLILNENPQYTARGIRQYTCDLETQHDQSLFCFPMAPLIWCGLVGDDPDQFVDLTERVGTLRRRWEMTEQWDSRFFYPETPLYYTPRADTLDPELAIDIPDMPDGMHLVAYVAEPCEVGEWAPWGAVVDTLNPEATQKFIGLTHEKYLASIGPMFGDRIEAIFTDEPKCMDSNAWTPGLFDLFERRFGYDGRPYLGALFSDDESDRARLMRLHYRELLGERFRTAWLEPVAAWCTEHKLKLVGHVSPEDEPVEQSAYVTNMLPIFKQFDLCGIDIIIPAVGDRRHPILSVGATCASSVAQQQNKDGVMTETGALTTGLTAAQYGRILLWQSVLGVTAPLVHCAHSSVRGPRAYEYPPNYGPNSDVWPGMAEVHQKLINVQNVTHDARQIAPVAILWTIRSFNAQKALTDFQKDETGMRVSMIQTLAGCLDRQVGTHFIDEADLWGATLTGGTLTLGKARYTHILIPMCTVLHTNTISKLKQLREAGVTIICTGDAPTQQQTDTALEPLDMNWCPQMSIDDAAASLPRLIDLAGDATDIRCTAWVGNDAPSDAQPTRLLINLNDDPCEAHFDGASQTLEPGEVYAV
;
A
#
# COMPACT_ATOMS: atom_id res chain seq x y z
N MET A 1 5.62 19.28 -21.68
CA MET A 1 5.83 20.22 -20.54
C MET A 1 6.59 19.45 -19.46
N PRO A 2 7.18 20.06 -18.40
CA PRO A 2 7.65 19.27 -17.27
C PRO A 2 6.45 18.52 -16.66
N PHE A 3 6.61 17.20 -16.48
CA PHE A 3 5.62 16.38 -15.78
C PHE A 3 5.48 16.86 -14.33
N HIS A 4 4.24 16.84 -13.83
CA HIS A 4 3.84 17.37 -12.54
C HIS A 4 4.03 18.91 -12.46
N ARG A 5 2.97 19.67 -12.79
CA ARG A 5 2.93 21.13 -12.56
C ARG A 5 2.48 21.44 -11.12
N LYS A 6 2.75 22.64 -10.62
CA LYS A 6 2.26 23.07 -9.29
C LYS A 6 0.74 23.25 -9.33
N GLY A 7 0.05 22.93 -8.24
CA GLY A 7 -1.41 22.94 -8.12
C GLY A 7 -1.98 21.65 -7.51
N LEU A 8 -3.29 21.45 -7.69
CA LEU A 8 -4.03 20.26 -7.24
C LEU A 8 -4.51 19.41 -8.41
N ALA A 9 -4.30 18.10 -8.35
CA ALA A 9 -5.07 17.19 -9.19
C ALA A 9 -6.43 16.94 -8.55
N TYR A 10 -7.42 16.59 -9.37
CA TYR A 10 -8.74 16.20 -8.90
C TYR A 10 -9.08 14.82 -9.44
N PHE A 11 -9.57 13.93 -8.57
CA PHE A 11 -10.39 12.84 -9.04
C PHE A 11 -11.70 13.41 -9.56
N TRP A 12 -11.82 13.43 -10.88
CA TRP A 12 -13.09 13.76 -11.50
C TRP A 12 -13.91 12.48 -11.60
N VAL A 13 -14.81 12.32 -10.64
CA VAL A 13 -15.62 11.13 -10.46
C VAL A 13 -16.66 11.05 -11.58
N LEU A 14 -16.44 10.12 -12.50
CA LEU A 14 -17.25 9.81 -13.66
C LEU A 14 -18.33 8.79 -13.26
N ASN A 15 -19.57 9.26 -13.17
CA ASN A 15 -20.73 8.46 -12.83
C ASN A 15 -21.97 8.94 -13.59
N ASP A 16 -23.13 8.32 -13.36
CA ASP A 16 -24.35 8.61 -14.13
C ASP A 16 -24.10 8.34 -15.64
N LYS A 17 -24.82 9.01 -16.54
CA LYS A 17 -24.71 8.78 -17.99
C LYS A 17 -23.34 9.17 -18.59
N CYS A 18 -22.51 9.99 -17.94
CA CYS A 18 -21.30 10.56 -18.56
C CYS A 18 -21.57 11.18 -19.94
N ASP A 19 -22.52 12.11 -20.02
CA ASP A 19 -22.79 12.87 -21.25
C ASP A 19 -21.76 13.99 -21.41
N ALA A 20 -20.82 13.86 -22.36
CA ALA A 20 -19.72 14.79 -22.54
C ALA A 20 -20.19 16.26 -22.71
N ASP A 21 -21.29 16.51 -23.42
CA ASP A 21 -21.83 17.86 -23.62
C ASP A 21 -22.29 18.48 -22.30
N ALA A 22 -22.91 17.67 -21.43
CA ALA A 22 -23.35 18.10 -20.11
C ALA A 22 -22.19 18.36 -19.13
N LEU A 23 -21.01 17.80 -19.41
CA LEU A 23 -19.81 17.93 -18.58
C LEU A 23 -18.87 19.06 -19.03
N LEU A 24 -19.04 19.61 -20.23
CA LEU A 24 -18.20 20.73 -20.71
C LEU A 24 -18.20 21.95 -19.76
N PRO A 25 -19.31 22.35 -19.13
CA PRO A 25 -19.28 23.45 -18.16
C PRO A 25 -18.40 23.17 -16.92
N GLN A 26 -18.30 21.91 -16.48
CA GLN A 26 -17.37 21.54 -15.40
C GLN A 26 -15.92 21.63 -15.88
N LEU A 27 -15.63 21.16 -17.10
CA LEU A 27 -14.32 21.34 -17.72
C LEU A 27 -13.94 22.81 -17.87
N ASP A 28 -14.88 23.67 -18.28
CA ASP A 28 -14.66 25.12 -18.37
C ASP A 28 -14.33 25.71 -16.99
N ALA A 29 -15.01 25.26 -15.92
CA ALA A 29 -14.75 25.70 -14.56
C ALA A 29 -13.37 25.25 -14.06
N PHE A 30 -12.97 24.00 -14.32
CA PHE A 30 -11.62 23.52 -14.00
C PHE A 30 -10.55 24.30 -14.77
N ALA A 31 -10.77 24.58 -16.06
CA ALA A 31 -9.82 25.33 -16.89
C ALA A 31 -9.69 26.80 -16.47
N ALA A 32 -10.74 27.38 -15.89
CA ALA A 32 -10.74 28.75 -15.41
C ALA A 32 -9.93 28.93 -14.11
N ASP A 33 -9.67 27.86 -13.36
CA ASP A 33 -8.89 27.91 -12.13
C ASP A 33 -7.42 27.53 -12.41
N PRO A 34 -6.47 28.49 -12.31
CA PRO A 34 -5.05 28.24 -12.58
C PRO A 34 -4.39 27.30 -11.56
N GLY A 35 -5.05 27.01 -10.44
CA GLY A 35 -4.60 26.06 -9.42
C GLY A 35 -4.90 24.60 -9.75
N VAL A 36 -5.72 24.32 -10.76
CA VAL A 36 -6.01 22.95 -11.19
C VAL A 36 -4.83 22.41 -12.00
N MET A 37 -4.14 21.43 -11.43
CA MET A 37 -3.00 20.74 -12.02
C MET A 37 -3.43 19.70 -13.04
N ALA A 38 -4.35 18.81 -12.72
CA ALA A 38 -4.77 17.75 -13.64
C ALA A 38 -6.14 17.21 -13.22
N LEU A 39 -6.82 16.52 -14.14
CA LEU A 39 -8.02 15.75 -13.83
C LEU A 39 -7.72 14.27 -14.02
N CYS A 40 -7.86 13.48 -12.96
CA CYS A 40 -7.84 12.03 -13.02
C CYS A 40 -9.25 11.51 -13.31
N LEU A 41 -9.43 10.86 -14.46
CA LEU A 41 -10.74 10.41 -14.94
C LEU A 41 -11.16 9.12 -14.24
N HIS A 42 -11.90 9.23 -13.13
CA HIS A 42 -12.15 8.11 -12.21
C HIS A 42 -13.59 7.57 -12.35
N PRO A 43 -13.80 6.41 -12.98
CA PRO A 43 -15.12 5.76 -12.98
C PRO A 43 -15.50 5.31 -11.56
N ARG A 44 -16.78 5.50 -11.20
CA ARG A 44 -17.30 5.21 -9.85
C ARG A 44 -18.67 4.55 -9.88
N PRO A 45 -19.12 3.95 -8.76
CA PRO A 45 -20.42 3.31 -8.65
C PRO A 45 -21.58 4.19 -9.17
N GLY A 46 -22.48 3.55 -9.92
CA GLY A 46 -23.61 4.23 -10.56
C GLY A 46 -23.28 4.88 -11.90
N LEU A 47 -22.14 4.53 -12.51
CA LEU A 47 -21.84 4.74 -13.92
C LEU A 47 -22.86 4.00 -14.81
N LEU A 48 -23.51 4.72 -15.73
CA LEU A 48 -24.52 4.19 -16.66
C LEU A 48 -23.98 4.03 -18.09
N THR A 49 -22.75 4.46 -18.34
CA THR A 49 -22.00 4.15 -19.56
C THR A 49 -21.20 2.87 -19.32
N PRO A 50 -21.47 1.77 -20.06
CA PRO A 50 -20.80 0.50 -19.80
C PRO A 50 -19.27 0.60 -19.92
N TYR A 51 -18.57 0.42 -18.79
CA TYR A 51 -17.11 0.45 -18.70
C TYR A 51 -16.48 -0.61 -19.62
N GLY A 52 -15.32 -0.29 -20.19
CA GLY A 52 -14.58 -1.17 -21.12
C GLY A 52 -15.23 -1.36 -22.50
N GLY A 53 -16.44 -0.84 -22.72
CA GLY A 53 -17.12 -0.86 -24.02
C GLY A 53 -16.71 0.30 -24.95
N ALA A 54 -17.10 0.22 -26.23
CA ALA A 54 -16.82 1.27 -27.21
C ALA A 54 -17.37 2.65 -26.77
N ALA A 55 -18.57 2.69 -26.18
CA ALA A 55 -19.18 3.92 -25.69
C ALA A 55 -18.35 4.59 -24.58
N TRP A 56 -17.69 3.81 -23.71
CA TRP A 56 -16.80 4.32 -22.68
C TRP A 56 -15.56 4.97 -23.29
N PHE A 57 -14.88 4.27 -24.19
CA PHE A 57 -13.67 4.81 -24.82
C PHE A 57 -13.95 6.00 -25.75
N ASP A 58 -15.09 6.02 -26.44
CA ASP A 58 -15.55 7.18 -27.22
C ASP A 58 -15.80 8.39 -26.31
N PHE A 59 -16.39 8.17 -25.13
CA PHE A 59 -16.59 9.21 -24.12
C PHE A 59 -15.25 9.75 -23.61
N ILE A 60 -14.33 8.88 -23.17
CA ILE A 60 -13.00 9.27 -22.68
C ILE A 60 -12.25 10.05 -23.75
N LYS A 61 -12.23 9.55 -24.99
CA LYS A 61 -11.61 10.24 -26.12
C LYS A 61 -12.17 11.65 -26.30
N ARG A 62 -13.49 11.80 -26.28
CA ARG A 62 -14.14 13.10 -26.41
C ARG A 62 -13.74 14.05 -25.27
N ILE A 63 -13.72 13.57 -24.03
CA ILE A 63 -13.29 14.38 -22.87
C ILE A 63 -11.83 14.82 -23.01
N CYS A 64 -10.93 13.93 -23.41
CA CYS A 64 -9.52 14.28 -23.63
C CYS A 64 -9.34 15.33 -24.74
N GLU A 65 -10.08 15.22 -25.86
CA GLU A 65 -10.05 16.23 -26.93
C GLU A 65 -10.57 17.60 -26.44
N GLU A 66 -11.59 17.61 -25.58
CA GLU A 66 -12.15 18.85 -25.01
C GLU A 66 -11.24 19.47 -23.95
N ALA A 67 -10.54 18.64 -23.18
CA ALA A 67 -9.53 19.06 -22.21
C ALA A 67 -8.31 19.69 -22.91
N ASP A 68 -7.84 19.10 -24.01
CA ASP A 68 -6.74 19.64 -24.84
C ASP A 68 -7.07 21.05 -25.35
N ARG A 69 -8.30 21.28 -25.84
CA ARG A 69 -8.75 22.61 -26.29
C ARG A 69 -8.75 23.67 -25.19
N ARG A 70 -8.71 23.24 -23.92
CA ARG A 70 -8.73 24.08 -22.72
C ARG A 70 -7.39 24.10 -21.98
N ASP A 71 -6.36 23.45 -22.52
CA ASP A 71 -5.04 23.29 -21.87
C ASP A 71 -5.12 22.64 -20.48
N LEU A 72 -6.05 21.70 -20.32
CA LEU A 72 -6.19 20.87 -19.13
C LEU A 72 -5.41 19.56 -19.28
N GLN A 73 -4.58 19.25 -18.30
CA GLN A 73 -3.88 17.97 -18.21
C GLN A 73 -4.79 16.86 -17.68
N ILE A 74 -4.65 15.67 -18.25
CA ILE A 74 -5.45 14.49 -17.91
C ILE A 74 -4.57 13.38 -17.38
N TRP A 75 -5.03 12.73 -16.32
CA TRP A 75 -4.57 11.41 -15.88
C TRP A 75 -5.68 10.39 -16.13
N LEU A 76 -5.31 9.19 -16.55
CA LEU A 76 -6.25 8.09 -16.71
C LEU A 76 -6.32 7.27 -15.43
N TYR A 77 -7.47 6.67 -15.18
CA TYR A 77 -7.65 5.68 -14.13
C TYR A 77 -7.78 4.29 -14.76
N ASP A 78 -7.09 3.29 -14.21
CA ASP A 78 -6.92 1.99 -14.86
C ASP A 78 -8.00 0.94 -14.54
N GLU A 79 -8.98 1.27 -13.69
CA GLU A 79 -9.98 0.33 -13.16
C GLU A 79 -11.41 0.91 -13.12
N ASP A 80 -12.43 0.09 -12.88
CA ASP A 80 -13.75 0.48 -12.38
C ASP A 80 -14.19 -0.43 -11.21
N PRO A 81 -14.43 0.08 -9.99
CA PRO A 81 -14.04 1.40 -9.49
C PRO A 81 -12.68 1.41 -8.77
N TYR A 82 -12.33 0.33 -8.06
CA TYR A 82 -11.10 0.04 -7.30
C TYR A 82 -11.32 -1.34 -6.61
N PRO A 83 -10.29 -2.05 -6.11
CA PRO A 83 -8.88 -1.87 -6.42
C PRO A 83 -8.55 -2.33 -7.85
N SER A 84 -7.45 -1.83 -8.42
CA SER A 84 -6.97 -2.18 -9.76
C SER A 84 -6.69 -3.67 -9.90
N GLY A 85 -7.22 -4.28 -10.97
CA GLY A 85 -7.04 -5.70 -11.28
C GLY A 85 -8.22 -6.34 -11.98
N SER A 86 -9.44 -5.90 -11.73
CA SER A 86 -10.65 -6.55 -12.22
C SER A 86 -11.06 -6.16 -13.64
N ALA A 87 -10.65 -4.97 -14.10
CA ALA A 87 -11.12 -4.33 -15.34
C ALA A 87 -12.66 -4.30 -15.44
N GLY A 88 -13.34 -3.76 -14.42
CA GLY A 88 -14.80 -3.74 -14.33
C GLY A 88 -15.42 -5.14 -14.20
N GLY A 89 -14.70 -6.07 -13.55
CA GLY A 89 -15.11 -7.47 -13.34
C GLY A 89 -14.92 -8.38 -14.55
N LEU A 90 -14.45 -7.86 -15.70
CA LEU A 90 -14.32 -8.63 -16.94
C LEU A 90 -13.31 -9.77 -16.84
N ILE A 91 -12.24 -9.62 -16.05
CA ILE A 91 -11.21 -10.65 -15.94
C ILE A 91 -11.78 -11.94 -15.36
N LEU A 92 -12.38 -11.88 -14.18
CA LEU A 92 -12.85 -13.08 -13.47
C LEU A 92 -14.12 -13.67 -14.09
N ASN A 93 -14.93 -12.84 -14.76
CA ASN A 93 -16.06 -13.34 -15.54
C ASN A 93 -15.62 -14.29 -16.67
N GLU A 94 -14.49 -14.02 -17.32
CA GLU A 94 -13.94 -14.88 -18.38
C GLU A 94 -12.91 -15.90 -17.86
N ASN A 95 -12.24 -15.62 -16.73
CA ASN A 95 -11.06 -16.34 -16.25
C ASN A 95 -11.12 -16.56 -14.73
N PRO A 96 -12.04 -17.41 -14.22
CA PRO A 96 -12.15 -17.69 -12.78
C PRO A 96 -10.90 -18.36 -12.18
N GLN A 97 -9.97 -18.86 -13.01
CA GLN A 97 -8.69 -19.35 -12.54
C GLN A 97 -7.80 -18.25 -11.94
N TYR A 98 -7.98 -16.98 -12.33
CA TYR A 98 -7.21 -15.83 -11.84
C TYR A 98 -7.77 -15.21 -10.56
N THR A 99 -8.73 -15.84 -9.89
CA THR A 99 -9.19 -15.41 -8.56
C THR A 99 -8.04 -15.49 -7.56
N ALA A 100 -7.83 -14.43 -6.79
CA ALA A 100 -6.86 -14.42 -5.69
C ALA A 100 -7.23 -15.46 -4.63
N ARG A 101 -6.22 -16.15 -4.10
CA ARG A 101 -6.40 -17.22 -3.12
C ARG A 101 -5.47 -17.04 -1.93
N GLY A 102 -5.91 -17.52 -0.78
CA GLY A 102 -5.11 -17.64 0.43
C GLY A 102 -4.92 -19.10 0.82
N ILE A 103 -3.83 -19.42 1.51
CA ILE A 103 -3.60 -20.74 2.08
C ILE A 103 -4.54 -20.93 3.28
N ARG A 104 -5.19 -22.09 3.35
CA ARG A 104 -6.00 -22.53 4.49
C ARG A 104 -5.43 -23.83 5.05
N GLN A 105 -5.40 -23.92 6.38
CA GLN A 105 -4.93 -25.11 7.10
C GLN A 105 -6.12 -25.91 7.61
N TYR A 106 -6.05 -27.23 7.39
CA TYR A 106 -6.94 -28.22 7.98
C TYR A 106 -6.10 -29.19 8.80
N THR A 107 -6.50 -29.43 10.04
CA THR A 107 -5.86 -30.43 10.92
C THR A 107 -6.84 -31.57 11.16
N CYS A 108 -6.36 -32.81 11.04
CA CYS A 108 -7.15 -33.98 11.34
C CYS A 108 -7.39 -34.08 12.85
N ASP A 109 -8.63 -33.90 13.27
CA ASP A 109 -9.08 -34.17 14.64
C ASP A 109 -9.74 -35.55 14.73
N LEU A 110 -9.09 -36.46 15.46
CA LEU A 110 -9.59 -37.83 15.66
C LEU A 110 -10.81 -37.90 16.59
N GLU A 111 -11.04 -36.89 17.43
CA GLU A 111 -12.11 -36.91 18.43
C GLU A 111 -13.46 -36.46 17.85
N THR A 112 -13.45 -35.63 16.80
CA THR A 112 -14.66 -35.03 16.21
C THR A 112 -15.06 -35.61 14.85
N GLN A 113 -14.28 -36.53 14.27
CA GLN A 113 -14.61 -37.11 12.97
C GLN A 113 -15.72 -38.18 13.05
N HIS A 114 -16.71 -38.03 12.17
CA HIS A 114 -17.83 -38.97 12.01
C HIS A 114 -17.42 -40.33 11.42
N ASP A 115 -16.36 -40.38 10.62
CA ASP A 115 -15.75 -41.59 10.06
C ASP A 115 -14.28 -41.61 10.46
N GLN A 116 -13.90 -42.52 11.36
CA GLN A 116 -12.58 -42.59 11.97
C GLN A 116 -11.47 -43.07 11.02
N SER A 117 -11.77 -43.27 9.73
CA SER A 117 -10.82 -43.78 8.74
C SER A 117 -10.33 -42.74 7.72
N LEU A 118 -11.01 -41.60 7.58
CA LEU A 118 -10.76 -40.64 6.50
C LEU A 118 -10.63 -39.20 6.99
N PHE A 119 -9.50 -38.58 6.67
CA PHE A 119 -9.36 -37.13 6.82
C PHE A 119 -9.83 -36.43 5.55
N CYS A 120 -10.95 -35.70 5.66
CA CYS A 120 -11.58 -34.99 4.55
C CYS A 120 -11.45 -33.47 4.72
N PHE A 121 -11.21 -32.76 3.63
CA PHE A 121 -11.09 -31.30 3.60
C PHE A 121 -11.60 -30.73 2.25
N PRO A 122 -11.85 -29.41 2.14
CA PRO A 122 -12.46 -28.82 0.95
C PRO A 122 -11.72 -29.11 -0.35
N MET A 123 -12.49 -29.26 -1.44
CA MET A 123 -11.93 -29.41 -2.78
C MET A 123 -11.45 -28.06 -3.32
N ALA A 124 -10.16 -27.82 -3.18
CA ALA A 124 -9.43 -26.66 -3.68
C ALA A 124 -8.03 -27.11 -4.15
N PRO A 125 -7.25 -26.27 -4.87
CA PRO A 125 -5.87 -26.60 -5.20
C PRO A 125 -5.08 -27.05 -3.95
N LEU A 126 -4.66 -28.32 -3.96
CA LEU A 126 -3.86 -28.92 -2.89
C LEU A 126 -2.44 -28.38 -2.95
N ILE A 127 -1.96 -27.84 -1.85
CA ILE A 127 -0.59 -27.34 -1.71
C ILE A 127 0.29 -28.43 -1.11
N TRP A 128 -0.16 -29.03 0.00
CA TRP A 128 0.58 -30.06 0.74
C TRP A 128 -0.33 -30.80 1.71
N CYS A 129 -0.09 -32.08 1.94
CA CYS A 129 -0.72 -32.85 3.02
C CYS A 129 0.29 -33.83 3.60
N GLY A 130 0.35 -33.94 4.93
CA GLY A 130 1.33 -34.80 5.57
C GLY A 130 1.26 -34.80 7.09
N LEU A 131 2.12 -35.63 7.69
CA LEU A 131 2.32 -35.66 9.14
C LEU A 131 3.38 -34.62 9.51
N VAL A 132 3.12 -33.87 10.57
CA VAL A 132 4.05 -32.90 11.17
C VAL A 132 4.19 -33.20 12.67
N GLY A 133 5.42 -33.20 13.18
CA GLY A 133 5.72 -33.35 14.61
C GLY A 133 5.91 -32.01 15.33
N ASP A 134 6.20 -32.08 16.63
CA ASP A 134 6.59 -30.92 17.45
C ASP A 134 7.93 -30.30 16.99
N ASP A 135 8.83 -31.12 16.45
CA ASP A 135 10.03 -30.66 15.75
C ASP A 135 9.64 -30.26 14.31
N PRO A 136 9.82 -28.99 13.90
CA PRO A 136 9.48 -28.53 12.55
C PRO A 136 10.17 -29.31 11.43
N ASP A 137 11.33 -29.93 11.67
CA ASP A 137 12.04 -30.74 10.68
C ASP A 137 11.55 -32.20 10.64
N GLN A 138 10.62 -32.59 11.52
CA GLN A 138 10.04 -33.92 11.58
C GLN A 138 8.71 -33.96 10.81
N PHE A 139 8.75 -34.32 9.54
CA PHE A 139 7.55 -34.44 8.70
C PHE A 139 7.56 -35.66 7.77
N VAL A 140 6.37 -36.04 7.31
CA VAL A 140 6.17 -37.05 6.26
C VAL A 140 5.21 -36.48 5.22
N ASP A 141 5.68 -36.32 3.99
CA ASP A 141 4.85 -35.87 2.87
C ASP A 141 3.94 -37.02 2.40
N LEU A 142 2.63 -36.77 2.41
CA LEU A 142 1.58 -37.69 2.00
C LEU A 142 0.72 -37.10 0.87
N THR A 143 1.18 -36.02 0.22
CA THR A 143 0.41 -35.26 -0.78
C THR A 143 -0.07 -36.15 -1.92
N GLU A 144 0.78 -37.05 -2.43
CA GLU A 144 0.46 -38.02 -3.49
C GLU A 144 -0.60 -39.07 -3.10
N ARG A 145 -0.92 -39.19 -1.81
CA ARG A 145 -1.97 -40.10 -1.31
C ARG A 145 -3.35 -39.46 -1.25
N VAL A 146 -3.43 -38.14 -1.44
CA VAL A 146 -4.71 -37.42 -1.42
C VAL A 146 -5.48 -37.72 -2.71
N GLY A 147 -6.74 -38.11 -2.55
CA GLY A 147 -7.68 -38.36 -3.64
C GLY A 147 -8.93 -37.48 -3.53
N THR A 148 -9.90 -37.72 -4.42
CA THR A 148 -11.22 -37.09 -4.36
C THR A 148 -12.25 -38.03 -3.76
N LEU A 149 -13.19 -37.48 -3.01
CA LEU A 149 -14.26 -38.24 -2.36
C LEU A 149 -15.61 -37.55 -2.56
N ARG A 150 -16.67 -38.36 -2.71
CA ARG A 150 -18.06 -37.91 -2.64
C ARG A 150 -18.82 -38.83 -1.70
N ARG A 151 -19.13 -38.35 -0.50
CA ARG A 151 -19.74 -39.17 0.57
C ARG A 151 -21.02 -38.60 1.17
N ARG A 152 -21.34 -37.34 0.87
CA ARG A 152 -22.53 -36.67 1.39
C ARG A 152 -23.73 -37.02 0.52
N TRP A 153 -24.60 -37.89 1.04
CA TRP A 153 -25.80 -38.33 0.32
C TRP A 153 -26.92 -37.31 0.44
N GLU A 154 -27.53 -36.98 -0.69
CA GLU A 154 -28.79 -36.24 -0.77
C GLU A 154 -29.88 -37.11 -1.38
N MET A 155 -31.08 -37.02 -0.82
CA MET A 155 -32.27 -37.71 -1.32
C MET A 155 -33.18 -36.70 -2.01
N THR A 156 -33.43 -36.91 -3.30
CA THR A 156 -34.49 -36.21 -4.02
C THR A 156 -35.78 -37.00 -3.88
N GLU A 157 -36.74 -36.41 -3.17
CA GLU A 157 -38.04 -37.06 -2.96
C GLU A 157 -38.90 -37.07 -4.22
N GLN A 158 -38.64 -36.24 -5.24
CA GLN A 158 -39.48 -36.17 -6.44
C GLN A 158 -38.63 -35.97 -7.71
N TRP A 159 -38.16 -37.05 -8.31
CA TRP A 159 -37.54 -36.99 -9.64
C TRP A 159 -38.59 -37.14 -10.74
N ASP A 160 -38.68 -36.18 -11.65
CA ASP A 160 -39.64 -36.20 -12.75
C ASP A 160 -39.13 -37.07 -13.91
N SER A 161 -39.68 -38.28 -14.08
CA SER A 161 -39.31 -39.19 -15.16
C SER A 161 -39.49 -38.60 -16.56
N ARG A 162 -40.32 -37.55 -16.71
CA ARG A 162 -40.61 -36.90 -17.98
C ARG A 162 -39.44 -36.07 -18.52
N PHE A 163 -38.40 -35.79 -17.71
CA PHE A 163 -37.14 -35.23 -18.23
C PHE A 163 -36.49 -36.11 -19.30
N PHE A 164 -36.61 -37.44 -19.18
CA PHE A 164 -36.09 -38.38 -20.18
C PHE A 164 -37.13 -38.76 -21.21
N TYR A 165 -38.41 -38.84 -20.80
CA TYR A 165 -39.51 -39.27 -21.64
C TYR A 165 -40.72 -38.33 -21.51
N PRO A 166 -40.69 -37.16 -22.16
CA PRO A 166 -41.68 -36.09 -21.96
C PRO A 166 -43.13 -36.51 -22.18
N GLU A 167 -43.36 -37.47 -23.07
CA GLU A 167 -44.69 -37.95 -23.48
C GLU A 167 -45.25 -39.09 -22.61
N THR A 168 -44.56 -39.46 -21.53
CA THR A 168 -45.02 -40.54 -20.63
C THR A 168 -45.71 -39.98 -19.38
N PRO A 169 -46.59 -40.75 -18.71
CA PRO A 169 -47.09 -40.39 -17.38
C PRO A 169 -45.93 -40.15 -16.40
N LEU A 170 -46.15 -39.33 -15.37
CA LEU A 170 -45.17 -39.16 -14.29
C LEU A 170 -45.02 -40.47 -13.51
N TYR A 171 -43.84 -41.08 -13.55
CA TYR A 171 -43.47 -42.21 -12.73
C TYR A 171 -42.61 -41.73 -11.57
N TYR A 172 -43.15 -41.76 -10.35
CA TYR A 172 -42.44 -41.36 -9.14
C TYR A 172 -41.33 -42.36 -8.80
N THR A 173 -40.12 -41.88 -8.54
CA THR A 173 -39.01 -42.70 -8.04
C THR A 173 -38.12 -41.85 -7.14
N PRO A 174 -37.89 -42.23 -5.86
CA PRO A 174 -36.92 -41.55 -5.02
C PRO A 174 -35.51 -41.83 -5.55
N ARG A 175 -34.66 -40.80 -5.60
CA ARG A 175 -33.27 -40.93 -6.05
C ARG A 175 -32.32 -40.35 -5.03
N ALA A 176 -31.27 -41.11 -4.73
CA ALA A 176 -30.12 -40.64 -3.96
C ALA A 176 -28.98 -40.24 -4.91
N ASP A 177 -28.25 -39.19 -4.58
CA ASP A 177 -26.98 -38.85 -5.23
C ASP A 177 -26.00 -38.32 -4.18
N THR A 178 -24.72 -38.24 -4.54
CA THR A 178 -23.72 -37.55 -3.72
C THR A 178 -23.27 -36.29 -4.42
N LEU A 179 -23.54 -35.16 -3.79
CA LEU A 179 -23.08 -33.84 -4.22
C LEU A 179 -21.88 -33.42 -3.34
N ASP A 180 -21.20 -32.32 -3.68
CA ASP A 180 -20.06 -31.76 -2.94
C ASP A 180 -18.82 -32.67 -2.87
N PRO A 181 -17.99 -32.70 -3.93
CA PRO A 181 -16.70 -33.38 -3.86
C PRO A 181 -15.78 -32.73 -2.81
N GLU A 182 -15.07 -33.59 -2.08
CA GLU A 182 -14.04 -33.24 -1.09
C GLU A 182 -12.70 -33.82 -1.54
N LEU A 183 -11.60 -33.28 -1.01
CA LEU A 183 -10.32 -33.98 -0.99
C LEU A 183 -10.27 -34.87 0.27
N ALA A 184 -9.64 -36.03 0.16
CA ALA A 184 -9.52 -36.94 1.28
C ALA A 184 -8.26 -37.81 1.21
N ILE A 185 -7.82 -38.27 2.38
CA ILE A 185 -6.76 -39.26 2.55
C ILE A 185 -7.17 -40.27 3.62
N ASP A 186 -6.81 -41.54 3.41
CA ASP A 186 -6.87 -42.55 4.47
C ASP A 186 -5.97 -42.12 5.63
N ILE A 187 -6.53 -42.03 6.83
CA ILE A 187 -5.76 -41.64 8.02
C ILE A 187 -4.61 -42.65 8.18
N PRO A 188 -3.34 -42.21 8.09
CA PRO A 188 -2.20 -43.09 8.22
C PRO A 188 -2.02 -43.52 9.68
N ASP A 189 -1.14 -44.49 9.92
CA ASP A 189 -0.63 -44.70 11.28
C ASP A 189 0.08 -43.41 11.73
N MET A 190 -0.41 -42.80 12.80
CA MET A 190 0.14 -41.55 13.35
C MET A 190 1.01 -41.87 14.57
N PRO A 191 2.35 -41.66 14.49
CA PRO A 191 3.21 -41.76 15.66
C PRO A 191 2.79 -40.77 16.77
N ASP A 192 3.13 -41.10 18.01
CA ASP A 192 2.91 -40.21 19.15
C ASP A 192 3.55 -38.83 18.88
N GLY A 193 2.78 -37.75 19.05
CA GLY A 193 3.24 -36.38 18.83
C GLY A 193 3.22 -35.91 17.36
N MET A 194 2.74 -36.72 16.41
CA MET A 194 2.50 -36.29 15.04
C MET A 194 1.04 -35.92 14.78
N HIS A 195 0.84 -34.90 13.97
CA HIS A 195 -0.45 -34.41 13.53
C HIS A 195 -0.56 -34.49 12.01
N LEU A 196 -1.69 -35.01 11.51
CA LEU A 196 -2.00 -34.97 10.08
C LEU A 196 -2.61 -33.61 9.73
N VAL A 197 -2.01 -32.91 8.77
CA VAL A 197 -2.47 -31.60 8.30
C VAL A 197 -2.56 -31.57 6.77
N ALA A 198 -3.42 -30.71 6.25
CA ALA A 198 -3.55 -30.40 4.84
C ALA A 198 -3.62 -28.89 4.62
N TYR A 199 -2.98 -28.42 3.56
CA TYR A 199 -3.00 -27.03 3.11
C TYR A 199 -3.60 -26.97 1.70
N VAL A 200 -4.62 -26.14 1.54
CA VAL A 200 -5.28 -25.88 0.25
C VAL A 200 -5.36 -24.38 -0.01
N ALA A 201 -5.44 -23.99 -1.29
CA ALA A 201 -5.59 -22.59 -1.70
C ALA A 201 -7.06 -22.26 -1.99
N GLU A 202 -7.70 -21.47 -1.14
CA GLU A 202 -9.11 -21.09 -1.29
C GLU A 202 -9.27 -19.63 -1.69
N PRO A 203 -10.35 -19.23 -2.40
CA PRO A 203 -10.61 -17.84 -2.73
C PRO A 203 -10.56 -16.93 -1.50
N CYS A 204 -9.94 -15.76 -1.64
CA CYS A 204 -9.86 -14.80 -0.54
C CYS A 204 -11.25 -14.31 -0.11
N GLU A 205 -11.46 -14.12 1.20
CA GLU A 205 -12.68 -13.53 1.75
C GLU A 205 -12.53 -12.01 1.80
N VAL A 206 -13.02 -11.32 0.77
CA VAL A 206 -12.68 -9.91 0.52
C VAL A 206 -13.82 -8.93 0.76
N GLY A 207 -15.05 -9.41 0.97
CA GLY A 207 -16.18 -8.54 1.35
C GLY A 207 -16.37 -7.35 0.39
N GLU A 208 -16.47 -6.14 0.94
CA GLU A 208 -16.64 -4.90 0.18
C GLU A 208 -15.44 -4.55 -0.72
N TRP A 209 -14.27 -5.16 -0.51
CA TRP A 209 -13.09 -5.03 -1.37
C TRP A 209 -13.21 -5.73 -2.73
N ALA A 210 -14.33 -6.42 -2.97
CA ALA A 210 -14.63 -7.07 -4.23
C ALA A 210 -15.96 -6.54 -4.80
N PRO A 211 -15.97 -5.35 -5.42
CA PRO A 211 -17.20 -4.79 -6.00
C PRO A 211 -17.81 -5.70 -7.06
N TRP A 212 -17.00 -6.58 -7.65
CA TRP A 212 -17.41 -7.57 -8.64
C TRP A 212 -17.52 -9.01 -8.09
N GLY A 213 -17.56 -9.17 -6.76
CA GLY A 213 -17.78 -10.43 -6.06
C GLY A 213 -16.53 -11.27 -5.76
N ALA A 214 -15.43 -11.05 -6.49
CA ALA A 214 -14.11 -11.60 -6.20
C ALA A 214 -13.01 -10.64 -6.67
N VAL A 215 -11.77 -10.90 -6.26
CA VAL A 215 -10.59 -10.08 -6.60
C VAL A 215 -9.58 -10.87 -7.40
N VAL A 216 -8.82 -10.18 -8.25
CA VAL A 216 -7.84 -10.77 -9.15
C VAL A 216 -6.53 -11.05 -8.42
N ASP A 217 -5.90 -12.17 -8.75
CA ASP A 217 -4.58 -12.57 -8.26
C ASP A 217 -3.49 -11.67 -8.86
N THR A 218 -3.11 -10.62 -8.12
CA THR A 218 -2.02 -9.71 -8.47
C THR A 218 -0.63 -10.35 -8.40
N LEU A 219 -0.53 -11.58 -7.87
CA LEU A 219 0.70 -12.37 -7.89
C LEU A 219 0.82 -13.24 -9.15
N ASN A 220 -0.21 -13.28 -10.00
CA ASN A 220 -0.19 -14.01 -11.25
C ASN A 220 0.10 -13.08 -12.45
N PRO A 221 1.27 -13.20 -13.10
CA PRO A 221 1.64 -12.33 -14.22
C PRO A 221 0.70 -12.49 -15.43
N GLU A 222 0.07 -13.65 -15.64
CA GLU A 222 -0.90 -13.83 -16.73
C GLU A 222 -2.19 -13.02 -16.47
N ALA A 223 -2.59 -12.90 -15.21
CA ALA A 223 -3.71 -12.05 -14.81
C ALA A 223 -3.39 -10.57 -15.05
N THR A 224 -2.21 -10.11 -14.67
CA THR A 224 -1.73 -8.74 -14.96
C THR A 224 -1.69 -8.44 -16.45
N GLN A 225 -1.19 -9.36 -17.29
CA GLN A 225 -1.17 -9.15 -18.74
C GLN A 225 -2.59 -9.06 -19.32
N LYS A 226 -3.53 -9.85 -18.81
CA LYS A 226 -4.95 -9.76 -19.20
C LYS A 226 -5.54 -8.40 -18.78
N PHE A 227 -5.20 -7.90 -17.59
CA PHE A 227 -5.61 -6.58 -17.11
C PHE A 227 -5.13 -5.47 -18.04
N ILE A 228 -3.81 -5.42 -18.31
CA ILE A 228 -3.20 -4.47 -19.27
C ILE A 228 -3.91 -4.53 -20.64
N GLY A 229 -4.19 -5.74 -21.15
CA GLY A 229 -4.89 -5.92 -22.43
C GLY A 229 -6.34 -5.43 -22.47
N LEU A 230 -7.04 -5.43 -21.33
CA LEU A 230 -8.43 -4.99 -21.21
C LEU A 230 -8.56 -3.49 -20.90
N THR A 231 -7.53 -2.87 -20.33
CA THR A 231 -7.54 -1.47 -19.89
C THR A 231 -6.55 -0.62 -20.69
N HIS A 232 -5.26 -0.77 -20.39
CA HIS A 232 -4.15 0.03 -20.94
C HIS A 232 -4.08 -0.03 -22.48
N GLU A 233 -4.15 -1.22 -23.07
CA GLU A 233 -4.14 -1.40 -24.54
C GLU A 233 -5.36 -0.77 -25.22
N LYS A 234 -6.51 -0.73 -24.53
CA LYS A 234 -7.71 -0.07 -25.06
C LYS A 234 -7.60 1.44 -25.02
N TYR A 235 -6.99 1.99 -23.97
CA TYR A 235 -6.64 3.41 -23.94
C TYR A 235 -5.64 3.74 -25.06
N LEU A 236 -4.57 2.96 -25.23
CA LEU A 236 -3.61 3.15 -26.32
C LEU A 236 -4.29 3.17 -27.69
N ALA A 237 -5.18 2.22 -27.97
CA ALA A 237 -5.91 2.15 -29.24
C ALA A 237 -6.84 3.37 -29.48
N SER A 238 -7.38 3.95 -28.41
CA SER A 238 -8.41 4.99 -28.50
C SER A 238 -7.84 6.41 -28.48
N ILE A 239 -6.82 6.65 -27.65
CA ILE A 239 -6.27 7.96 -27.30
C ILE A 239 -4.73 8.00 -27.24
N GLY A 240 -4.05 6.93 -27.67
CA GLY A 240 -2.59 6.82 -27.65
C GLY A 240 -1.81 8.01 -28.25
N PRO A 241 -2.26 8.68 -29.32
CA PRO A 241 -1.58 9.87 -29.85
C PRO A 241 -1.44 11.04 -28.86
N MET A 242 -2.19 11.06 -27.76
CA MET A 242 -2.15 12.10 -26.73
C MET A 242 -1.19 11.77 -25.57
N PHE A 243 -0.64 10.55 -25.53
CA PHE A 243 0.23 10.09 -24.44
C PHE A 243 1.57 10.83 -24.42
N GLY A 244 2.00 11.21 -23.20
CA GLY A 244 3.22 11.97 -22.95
C GLY A 244 3.12 13.45 -23.31
N ASP A 245 1.92 13.94 -23.68
CA ASP A 245 1.65 15.35 -23.95
C ASP A 245 0.44 15.86 -23.16
N ARG A 246 -0.78 15.44 -23.52
CA ARG A 246 -2.02 15.83 -22.83
C ARG A 246 -2.48 14.82 -21.78
N ILE A 247 -2.00 13.60 -21.93
CA ILE A 247 -2.20 12.53 -20.98
C ILE A 247 -0.83 12.17 -20.46
N GLU A 248 -0.58 12.48 -19.19
CA GLU A 248 0.75 12.38 -18.60
C GLU A 248 0.92 11.12 -17.76
N ALA A 249 -0.16 10.61 -17.16
CA ALA A 249 -0.08 9.54 -16.19
C ALA A 249 -1.29 8.58 -16.23
N ILE A 250 -1.06 7.39 -15.70
CA ILE A 250 -2.10 6.42 -15.34
C ILE A 250 -2.03 6.21 -13.83
N PHE A 251 -3.20 6.29 -13.18
CA PHE A 251 -3.40 6.01 -11.78
C PHE A 251 -3.78 4.54 -11.58
N THR A 252 -3.06 3.85 -10.69
CA THR A 252 -3.36 2.50 -10.21
C THR A 252 -3.68 2.54 -8.72
N ASP A 253 -4.74 1.86 -8.31
CA ASP A 253 -5.40 2.08 -7.02
C ASP A 253 -5.45 0.79 -6.19
N GLU A 254 -4.71 0.80 -5.08
CA GLU A 254 -4.70 -0.22 -4.04
C GLU A 254 -4.57 -1.71 -4.47
N PRO A 255 -3.79 -2.07 -5.51
CA PRO A 255 -3.47 -3.48 -5.74
C PRO A 255 -2.62 -4.03 -4.57
N LYS A 256 -2.94 -5.22 -4.06
CA LYS A 256 -2.21 -5.86 -2.94
C LYS A 256 -2.34 -7.39 -2.99
N CYS A 257 -1.70 -8.11 -2.06
CA CYS A 257 -1.71 -9.58 -2.01
C CYS A 257 -3.06 -10.19 -1.56
N MET A 258 -4.03 -9.36 -1.14
CA MET A 258 -5.42 -9.69 -0.75
C MET A 258 -5.61 -10.67 0.44
N ASP A 259 -4.58 -11.37 0.90
CA ASP A 259 -4.61 -12.28 2.05
C ASP A 259 -3.24 -12.30 2.74
N SER A 260 -3.20 -12.43 4.07
CA SER A 260 -1.94 -12.52 4.83
C SER A 260 -1.13 -13.78 4.55
N ASN A 261 -1.81 -14.81 4.04
CA ASN A 261 -1.25 -16.06 3.56
C ASN A 261 -1.56 -16.23 2.06
N ALA A 262 -1.41 -15.17 1.26
CA ALA A 262 -1.69 -15.17 -0.17
C ALA A 262 -0.94 -16.26 -0.95
N TRP A 263 -1.60 -16.86 -1.93
CA TRP A 263 -1.06 -17.95 -2.75
C TRP A 263 -1.32 -17.73 -4.23
N THR A 264 -0.36 -18.12 -5.07
CA THR A 264 -0.47 -18.14 -6.52
C THR A 264 0.16 -19.42 -7.09
N PRO A 265 -0.29 -19.93 -8.25
CA PRO A 265 0.34 -21.08 -8.88
C PRO A 265 1.86 -20.92 -9.08
N GLY A 266 2.63 -21.95 -8.72
CA GLY A 266 4.09 -21.95 -8.83
C GLY A 266 4.83 -21.23 -7.70
N LEU A 267 4.14 -20.73 -6.67
CA LEU A 267 4.75 -20.01 -5.54
C LEU A 267 5.84 -20.83 -4.84
N PHE A 268 5.59 -22.11 -4.53
CA PHE A 268 6.56 -22.93 -3.81
C PHE A 268 7.74 -23.40 -4.68
N ASP A 269 7.56 -23.47 -6.00
CA ASP A 269 8.69 -23.69 -6.91
C ASP A 269 9.61 -22.45 -6.93
N LEU A 270 9.03 -21.24 -6.86
CA LEU A 270 9.81 -19.99 -6.71
C LEU A 270 10.49 -19.94 -5.34
N PHE A 271 9.78 -20.35 -4.29
CA PHE A 271 10.31 -20.40 -2.93
C PHE A 271 11.54 -21.30 -2.84
N GLU A 272 11.45 -22.54 -3.31
CA GLU A 272 12.56 -23.49 -3.28
C GLU A 272 13.76 -22.99 -4.09
N ARG A 273 13.52 -22.39 -5.27
CA ARG A 273 14.58 -21.77 -6.07
C ARG A 273 15.25 -20.58 -5.35
N ARG A 274 14.49 -19.79 -4.60
CA ARG A 274 14.98 -18.56 -3.93
C ARG A 274 15.76 -18.87 -2.65
N PHE A 275 15.28 -19.82 -1.83
CA PHE A 275 15.80 -20.07 -0.49
C PHE A 275 16.47 -21.45 -0.31
N GLY A 276 16.40 -22.33 -1.32
CA GLY A 276 17.13 -23.59 -1.34
C GLY A 276 16.52 -24.72 -0.51
N TYR A 277 15.25 -24.60 -0.10
CA TYR A 277 14.51 -25.67 0.57
C TYR A 277 13.01 -25.63 0.24
N ASP A 278 12.33 -26.77 0.39
CA ASP A 278 10.89 -26.85 0.25
C ASP A 278 10.18 -26.23 1.47
N GLY A 279 9.45 -25.14 1.25
CA GLY A 279 8.71 -24.43 2.30
C GLY A 279 7.39 -25.11 2.70
N ARG A 280 6.86 -26.05 1.92
CA ARG A 280 5.52 -26.64 2.12
C ARG A 280 5.36 -27.37 3.48
N PRO A 281 6.32 -28.18 3.95
CA PRO A 281 6.21 -28.83 5.26
C PRO A 281 6.17 -27.85 6.44
N TYR A 282 6.63 -26.61 6.25
CA TYR A 282 6.77 -25.60 7.29
C TYR A 282 5.61 -24.59 7.32
N LEU A 283 4.55 -24.81 6.53
CA LEU A 283 3.42 -23.86 6.43
C LEU A 283 2.66 -23.63 7.73
N GLY A 284 2.75 -24.55 8.69
CA GLY A 284 2.18 -24.38 10.03
C GLY A 284 2.67 -23.10 10.72
N ALA A 285 3.89 -22.64 10.41
CA ALA A 285 4.45 -21.40 10.93
C ALA A 285 3.60 -20.17 10.60
N LEU A 286 2.83 -20.18 9.50
CA LEU A 286 1.98 -19.06 9.11
C LEU A 286 0.70 -18.95 9.98
N PHE A 287 0.32 -20.04 10.66
CA PHE A 287 -0.94 -20.14 11.42
C PHE A 287 -0.72 -20.21 12.93
N SER A 288 0.43 -20.70 13.38
CA SER A 288 0.76 -20.85 14.80
C SER A 288 1.48 -19.63 15.38
N ASP A 289 1.46 -19.52 16.70
CA ASP A 289 2.27 -18.57 17.47
C ASP A 289 3.64 -19.18 17.83
N ASP A 290 4.15 -20.11 17.01
CA ASP A 290 5.48 -20.72 17.21
C ASP A 290 6.57 -19.65 16.98
N GLU A 291 7.38 -19.40 18.00
CA GLU A 291 8.48 -18.44 17.98
C GLU A 291 9.85 -19.09 17.76
N SER A 292 9.87 -20.37 17.37
CA SER A 292 11.09 -21.06 16.95
C SER A 292 11.79 -20.32 15.81
N ASP A 293 13.12 -20.40 15.78
CA ASP A 293 13.93 -19.77 14.72
C ASP A 293 13.50 -20.28 13.33
N ARG A 294 13.09 -21.54 13.23
CA ARG A 294 12.61 -22.13 11.99
C ARG A 294 11.28 -21.54 11.54
N ALA A 295 10.30 -21.39 12.44
CA ALA A 295 9.01 -20.78 12.11
C ALA A 295 9.16 -19.31 11.71
N ARG A 296 9.96 -18.54 12.44
CA ARG A 296 10.23 -17.13 12.14
C ARG A 296 10.97 -16.96 10.82
N LEU A 297 11.95 -17.81 10.53
CA LEU A 297 12.64 -17.83 9.23
C LEU A 297 11.68 -18.16 8.09
N MET A 298 10.78 -19.14 8.27
CA MET A 298 9.76 -19.46 7.27
C MET A 298 8.85 -18.26 6.97
N ARG A 299 8.38 -17.54 7.99
CA ARG A 299 7.57 -16.32 7.82
C ARG A 299 8.32 -15.23 7.07
N LEU A 300 9.59 -15.01 7.41
CA LEU A 300 10.47 -14.03 6.75
C LEU A 300 10.64 -14.36 5.27
N HIS A 301 11.05 -15.58 4.93
CA HIS A 301 11.22 -16.02 3.55
C HIS A 301 9.92 -15.97 2.75
N TYR A 302 8.80 -16.39 3.36
CA TYR A 302 7.50 -16.36 2.71
C TYR A 302 7.08 -14.93 2.34
N ARG A 303 7.19 -13.98 3.28
CA ARG A 303 6.83 -12.57 3.04
C ARG A 303 7.80 -11.86 2.11
N GLU A 304 9.09 -12.16 2.20
CA GLU A 304 10.07 -11.65 1.22
C GLU A 304 9.69 -12.08 -0.20
N LEU A 305 9.35 -13.36 -0.39
CA LEU A 305 8.92 -13.87 -1.70
C LEU A 305 7.60 -13.25 -2.18
N LEU A 306 6.61 -13.09 -1.30
CA LEU A 306 5.34 -12.45 -1.67
C LEU A 306 5.56 -11.00 -2.12
N GLY A 307 6.38 -10.23 -1.41
CA GLY A 307 6.74 -8.86 -1.80
C GLY A 307 7.49 -8.80 -3.13
N GLU A 308 8.48 -9.68 -3.34
CA GLU A 308 9.17 -9.81 -4.62
C GLU A 308 8.20 -10.19 -5.75
N ARG A 309 7.30 -11.14 -5.49
CA ARG A 309 6.34 -11.62 -6.48
C ARG A 309 5.32 -10.57 -6.86
N PHE A 310 4.75 -9.85 -5.89
CA PHE A 310 3.80 -8.77 -6.15
C PHE A 310 4.43 -7.69 -7.03
N ARG A 311 5.65 -7.23 -6.71
CA ARG A 311 6.35 -6.23 -7.53
C ARG A 311 6.60 -6.74 -8.95
N THR A 312 7.13 -7.95 -9.11
CA THR A 312 7.52 -8.50 -10.42
C THR A 312 6.34 -8.95 -11.27
N ALA A 313 5.23 -9.38 -10.68
CA ALA A 313 4.04 -9.83 -11.39
C ALA A 313 3.06 -8.70 -11.70
N TRP A 314 3.02 -7.64 -10.88
CA TRP A 314 2.05 -6.54 -11.01
C TRP A 314 2.72 -5.20 -11.32
N LEU A 315 3.44 -4.62 -10.34
CA LEU A 315 3.89 -3.22 -10.42
C LEU A 315 4.92 -2.98 -11.52
N GLU A 316 5.94 -3.84 -11.64
CA GLU A 316 7.00 -3.70 -12.65
C GLU A 316 6.43 -3.79 -14.08
N PRO A 317 5.57 -4.76 -14.45
CA PRO A 317 4.90 -4.78 -15.75
C PRO A 317 4.08 -3.53 -16.06
N VAL A 318 3.28 -3.04 -15.10
CA VAL A 318 2.43 -1.84 -15.30
C VAL A 318 3.31 -0.59 -15.45
N ALA A 319 4.34 -0.43 -14.62
CA ALA A 319 5.31 0.67 -14.73
C ALA A 319 6.09 0.63 -16.05
N ALA A 320 6.50 -0.56 -16.49
CA ALA A 320 7.19 -0.76 -17.76
C ALA A 320 6.31 -0.36 -18.95
N TRP A 321 5.03 -0.78 -18.93
CA TRP A 321 4.06 -0.38 -19.96
C TRP A 321 3.90 1.14 -20.00
N CYS A 322 3.72 1.80 -18.83
CA CYS A 322 3.63 3.25 -18.77
C CYS A 322 4.86 3.92 -19.38
N THR A 323 6.07 3.46 -19.01
CA THR A 323 7.34 3.99 -19.53
C THR A 323 7.46 3.84 -21.06
N GLU A 324 7.14 2.66 -21.60
CA GLU A 324 7.18 2.40 -23.05
C GLU A 324 6.25 3.35 -23.84
N HIS A 325 5.12 3.70 -23.23
CA HIS A 325 4.11 4.57 -23.81
C HIS A 325 4.22 6.04 -23.39
N LYS A 326 5.34 6.45 -22.79
CA LYS A 326 5.64 7.84 -22.35
C LYS A 326 4.65 8.38 -21.31
N LEU A 327 4.09 7.49 -20.52
CA LEU A 327 3.22 7.79 -19.40
C LEU A 327 3.96 7.56 -18.09
N LYS A 328 3.46 8.19 -17.04
CA LYS A 328 3.93 8.06 -15.68
C LYS A 328 3.01 7.12 -14.91
N LEU A 329 3.58 6.25 -14.08
CA LEU A 329 2.80 5.46 -13.14
C LEU A 329 2.62 6.26 -11.85
N VAL A 330 1.37 6.59 -11.55
CA VAL A 330 0.95 7.27 -10.32
C VAL A 330 -0.09 6.41 -9.61
N GLY A 331 -0.43 6.76 -8.38
CA GLY A 331 -1.35 5.99 -7.55
C GLY A 331 -0.67 5.52 -6.27
N HIS A 332 -1.32 4.61 -5.55
CA HIS A 332 -0.87 4.17 -4.23
C HIS A 332 -1.24 2.72 -3.94
N VAL A 333 -0.73 2.19 -2.83
CA VAL A 333 -0.92 0.81 -2.39
C VAL A 333 -1.10 0.82 -0.87
N SER A 334 -2.30 0.50 -0.40
CA SER A 334 -2.58 0.49 1.03
C SER A 334 -2.28 -0.88 1.67
N PRO A 335 -1.83 -0.89 2.95
CA PRO A 335 -1.77 0.25 3.88
C PRO A 335 -0.39 0.91 3.99
N GLU A 336 -0.25 2.17 3.60
CA GLU A 336 1.02 2.91 3.52
C GLU A 336 1.59 3.32 4.88
N ASP A 337 0.70 3.61 5.84
CA ASP A 337 1.05 4.14 7.15
C ASP A 337 1.25 3.04 8.21
N GLU A 338 0.58 1.89 8.05
CA GLU A 338 0.40 0.90 9.12
C GLU A 338 1.34 -0.31 8.98
N PRO A 339 2.47 -0.37 9.72
CA PRO A 339 3.47 -1.44 9.55
C PRO A 339 2.95 -2.84 9.90
N VAL A 340 1.96 -2.97 10.80
CA VAL A 340 1.39 -4.28 11.16
C VAL A 340 0.62 -4.86 9.99
N GLU A 341 -0.27 -4.06 9.40
CA GLU A 341 -1.07 -4.50 8.25
C GLU A 341 -0.23 -4.57 6.96
N GLN A 342 0.86 -3.78 6.85
CA GLN A 342 1.81 -3.94 5.76
C GLN A 342 2.36 -5.36 5.72
N SER A 343 2.81 -5.90 6.85
CA SER A 343 3.32 -7.28 6.97
C SER A 343 2.32 -8.32 6.44
N ALA A 344 1.02 -8.05 6.57
CA ALA A 344 -0.03 -8.91 6.05
C ALA A 344 -0.27 -8.75 4.54
N TYR A 345 -0.39 -7.52 4.03
CA TYR A 345 -0.95 -7.32 2.68
C TYR A 345 0.04 -6.93 1.59
N VAL A 346 1.16 -6.30 1.96
CA VAL A 346 2.12 -5.73 0.98
C VAL A 346 3.58 -6.03 1.33
N THR A 347 3.82 -6.59 2.52
CA THR A 347 5.09 -7.06 3.10
C THR A 347 6.12 -5.95 3.43
N ASN A 348 6.33 -4.99 2.54
CA ASN A 348 7.20 -3.83 2.73
C ASN A 348 6.84 -2.73 1.72
N MET A 349 6.41 -1.57 2.22
CA MET A 349 5.98 -0.46 1.36
C MET A 349 7.14 0.29 0.67
N LEU A 350 8.33 0.37 1.28
CA LEU A 350 9.44 1.14 0.73
C LEU A 350 9.91 0.71 -0.68
N PRO A 351 10.07 -0.60 -1.01
CA PRO A 351 10.37 -1.03 -2.36
C PRO A 351 9.20 -0.88 -3.35
N ILE A 352 7.95 -0.81 -2.86
CA ILE A 352 6.75 -0.57 -3.67
C ILE A 352 6.75 0.87 -4.18
N PHE A 353 6.99 1.85 -3.32
CA PHE A 353 7.13 3.26 -3.72
C PHE A 353 8.12 3.49 -4.87
N LYS A 354 9.18 2.66 -4.97
CA LYS A 354 10.19 2.75 -6.03
C LYS A 354 9.64 2.44 -7.43
N GLN A 355 8.47 1.80 -7.54
CA GLN A 355 7.85 1.48 -8.83
C GLN A 355 7.03 2.64 -9.39
N PHE A 356 6.63 3.60 -8.55
CA PHE A 356 5.87 4.77 -8.96
C PHE A 356 6.79 5.92 -9.37
N ASP A 357 6.33 6.77 -10.28
CA ASP A 357 6.99 8.04 -10.62
C ASP A 357 6.70 9.12 -9.56
N LEU A 358 5.46 9.14 -9.05
CA LEU A 358 5.06 9.88 -7.86
C LEU A 358 4.73 8.87 -6.75
N CYS A 359 5.49 8.88 -5.65
CA CYS A 359 5.21 7.98 -4.53
C CYS A 359 3.86 8.37 -3.92
N GLY A 360 2.83 7.54 -4.04
CA GLY A 360 1.48 7.90 -3.59
C GLY A 360 1.04 7.28 -2.28
N ILE A 361 0.30 8.08 -1.51
CA ILE A 361 -0.31 7.69 -0.24
C ILE A 361 -1.80 8.04 -0.25
N ASP A 362 -2.53 7.57 0.76
CA ASP A 362 -3.93 7.92 1.01
C ASP A 362 -4.09 8.48 2.42
N ILE A 363 -4.66 9.69 2.53
CA ILE A 363 -5.16 10.27 3.78
C ILE A 363 -6.56 10.86 3.55
N ILE A 364 -7.57 9.99 3.54
CA ILE A 364 -8.96 10.34 3.23
C ILE A 364 -9.82 10.89 4.39
N ILE A 365 -9.30 10.92 5.62
CA ILE A 365 -10.02 11.42 6.80
C ILE A 365 -9.75 12.92 7.08
N PRO A 366 -10.66 13.64 7.77
CA PRO A 366 -10.49 15.07 8.07
C PRO A 366 -9.56 15.30 9.27
N ALA A 367 -8.33 14.79 9.21
CA ALA A 367 -7.35 14.86 10.29
C ALA A 367 -5.95 15.22 9.77
N VAL A 368 -5.10 15.69 10.69
CA VAL A 368 -3.67 15.95 10.47
C VAL A 368 -2.84 15.10 11.41
N GLY A 369 -1.58 14.87 11.08
CA GLY A 369 -0.62 14.10 11.88
C GLY A 369 -0.12 14.84 13.14
N ASP A 370 -1.06 15.24 13.99
CA ASP A 370 -0.83 15.80 15.32
C ASP A 370 -0.66 14.68 16.38
N ARG A 371 -0.49 15.06 17.66
CA ARG A 371 -0.35 14.10 18.77
C ARG A 371 -1.54 13.16 18.95
N ARG A 372 -2.73 13.51 18.44
CA ARG A 372 -3.94 12.67 18.51
C ARG A 372 -3.90 11.59 17.43
N HIS A 373 -3.28 11.87 16.30
CA HIS A 373 -3.20 10.99 15.13
C HIS A 373 -1.76 10.87 14.57
N PRO A 374 -0.75 10.51 15.38
CA PRO A 374 0.65 10.59 14.97
C PRO A 374 1.01 9.65 13.80
N ILE A 375 0.24 8.57 13.64
CA ILE A 375 0.37 7.60 12.54
C ILE A 375 0.25 8.25 11.15
N LEU A 376 -0.55 9.31 11.00
CA LEU A 376 -0.80 9.94 9.68
C LEU A 376 0.46 10.61 9.09
N SER A 377 1.50 10.85 9.90
CA SER A 377 2.77 11.36 9.39
C SER A 377 3.67 10.26 8.80
N VAL A 378 3.35 8.97 9.03
CA VAL A 378 4.24 7.85 8.68
C VAL A 378 4.36 7.69 7.17
N GLY A 379 3.27 7.48 6.43
CA GLY A 379 3.33 7.26 4.98
C GLY A 379 3.77 8.50 4.22
N ALA A 380 3.34 9.70 4.63
CA ALA A 380 3.87 10.95 4.06
C ALA A 380 5.39 11.04 4.22
N THR A 381 5.93 10.63 5.37
CA THR A 381 7.38 10.54 5.58
C THR A 381 8.00 9.42 4.75
N CYS A 382 7.41 8.22 4.69
CA CYS A 382 7.90 7.10 3.89
C CYS A 382 8.00 7.46 2.40
N ALA A 383 6.93 8.01 1.82
CA ALA A 383 6.86 8.40 0.42
C ALA A 383 7.88 9.51 0.11
N SER A 384 7.97 10.55 0.95
CA SER A 384 8.97 11.62 0.80
C SER A 384 10.40 11.10 0.92
N SER A 385 10.63 10.14 1.81
CA SER A 385 11.93 9.50 1.99
C SER A 385 12.37 8.78 0.72
N VAL A 386 11.51 7.93 0.15
CA VAL A 386 11.81 7.21 -1.09
C VAL A 386 11.99 8.18 -2.26
N ALA A 387 11.14 9.21 -2.36
CA ALA A 387 11.26 10.20 -3.41
C ALA A 387 12.62 10.93 -3.37
N GLN A 388 13.08 11.34 -2.19
CA GLN A 388 14.39 11.98 -2.01
C GLN A 388 15.56 11.00 -2.20
N GLN A 389 15.44 9.76 -1.73
CA GLN A 389 16.49 8.73 -1.84
C GLN A 389 16.68 8.22 -3.28
N GLN A 390 15.61 8.14 -4.06
CA GLN A 390 15.61 7.60 -5.42
C GLN A 390 15.55 8.69 -6.50
N ASN A 391 15.56 9.97 -6.11
CA ASN A 391 15.46 11.11 -7.02
C ASN A 391 14.22 11.01 -7.94
N LYS A 392 13.07 10.70 -7.33
CA LYS A 392 11.76 10.64 -8.01
C LYS A 392 11.23 12.03 -8.32
N ASP A 393 10.19 12.07 -9.16
CA ASP A 393 9.54 13.31 -9.59
C ASP A 393 8.79 13.98 -8.43
N GLY A 394 8.29 13.21 -7.46
CA GLY A 394 7.62 13.75 -6.29
C GLY A 394 6.84 12.73 -5.48
N VAL A 395 5.89 13.25 -4.70
CA VAL A 395 5.01 12.48 -3.82
C VAL A 395 3.59 12.95 -4.08
N MET A 396 2.67 12.00 -4.22
CA MET A 396 1.24 12.31 -4.34
C MET A 396 0.45 11.83 -3.12
N THR A 397 -0.75 12.36 -2.94
CA THR A 397 -1.65 11.93 -1.88
C THR A 397 -3.10 12.02 -2.34
N GLU A 398 -3.83 10.92 -2.24
CA GLU A 398 -5.30 10.95 -2.26
C GLU A 398 -5.81 11.54 -0.95
N THR A 399 -6.72 12.53 -0.99
CA THR A 399 -7.14 13.22 0.23
C THR A 399 -8.57 13.74 0.18
N GLY A 400 -9.37 13.42 1.21
CA GLY A 400 -10.66 14.06 1.51
C GLY A 400 -11.94 13.23 1.42
N ALA A 401 -11.93 11.89 1.32
CA ALA A 401 -13.11 11.09 0.96
C ALA A 401 -14.12 10.71 2.08
N LEU A 402 -13.77 10.82 3.36
CA LEU A 402 -14.56 10.22 4.47
C LEU A 402 -15.10 11.25 5.46
N THR A 403 -15.81 12.27 4.97
CA THR A 403 -16.45 13.26 5.85
C THR A 403 -17.61 14.03 5.21
N THR A 404 -18.36 14.78 6.02
CA THR A 404 -19.38 15.71 5.53
C THR A 404 -19.23 17.06 6.21
N GLY A 405 -19.51 18.15 5.48
CA GLY A 405 -19.53 19.49 6.06
C GLY A 405 -18.15 20.12 6.27
N LEU A 406 -17.11 19.59 5.61
CA LEU A 406 -15.77 20.19 5.63
C LEU A 406 -15.77 21.49 4.81
N THR A 407 -15.23 22.56 5.39
CA THR A 407 -14.98 23.83 4.67
C THR A 407 -13.70 23.75 3.84
N ALA A 408 -13.57 24.59 2.81
CA ALA A 408 -12.34 24.68 2.02
C ALA A 408 -11.11 25.00 2.89
N ALA A 409 -11.25 25.84 3.92
CA ALA A 409 -10.16 26.18 4.84
C ALA A 409 -9.70 24.96 5.67
N GLN A 410 -10.63 24.17 6.20
CA GLN A 410 -10.29 22.94 6.94
C GLN A 410 -9.63 21.91 6.02
N TYR A 411 -10.10 21.78 4.79
CA TYR A 411 -9.47 20.93 3.79
C TYR A 411 -8.05 21.41 3.43
N GLY A 412 -7.89 22.71 3.21
CA GLY A 412 -6.59 23.33 2.93
C GLY A 412 -5.58 23.10 4.05
N ARG A 413 -5.98 23.11 5.32
CA ARG A 413 -5.10 22.77 6.45
C ARG A 413 -4.49 21.36 6.32
N ILE A 414 -5.27 20.38 5.87
CA ILE A 414 -4.80 19.00 5.68
C ILE A 414 -3.78 18.94 4.55
N LEU A 415 -4.11 19.51 3.39
CA LEU A 415 -3.23 19.54 2.21
C LEU A 415 -1.92 20.30 2.48
N LEU A 416 -1.98 21.41 3.20
CA LEU A 416 -0.80 22.20 3.57
C LEU A 416 0.13 21.42 4.51
N TRP A 417 -0.43 20.71 5.50
CA TRP A 417 0.36 19.85 6.38
C TRP A 417 1.08 18.74 5.60
N GLN A 418 0.37 18.01 4.75
CA GLN A 418 0.96 16.99 3.88
C GLN A 418 2.06 17.57 2.99
N SER A 419 1.83 18.76 2.42
CA SER A 419 2.79 19.43 1.54
C SER A 419 4.04 19.90 2.27
N VAL A 420 3.91 20.35 3.52
CA VAL A 420 5.06 20.65 4.39
C VAL A 420 5.89 19.39 4.64
N LEU A 421 5.28 18.22 4.75
CA LEU A 421 6.01 16.94 4.90
C LEU A 421 6.68 16.44 3.62
N GLY A 422 6.43 17.05 2.46
CA GLY A 422 7.07 16.71 1.19
C GLY A 422 6.13 16.22 0.10
N VAL A 423 4.82 16.21 0.33
CA VAL A 423 3.84 15.99 -0.75
C VAL A 423 3.94 17.12 -1.78
N THR A 424 4.05 16.75 -3.05
CA THR A 424 4.13 17.70 -4.16
C THR A 424 2.88 17.67 -5.04
N ALA A 425 2.19 16.53 -5.14
CA ALA A 425 1.02 16.31 -6.00
C ALA A 425 -0.24 15.90 -5.22
N PRO A 426 -0.92 16.80 -4.50
CA PRO A 426 -2.15 16.40 -3.85
C PRO A 426 -3.27 16.15 -4.86
N LEU A 427 -3.99 15.06 -4.65
CA LEU A 427 -5.09 14.58 -5.47
C LEU A 427 -6.38 14.64 -4.64
N VAL A 428 -7.26 15.54 -5.04
CA VAL A 428 -8.51 15.82 -4.34
C VAL A 428 -9.48 14.67 -4.57
N HIS A 429 -9.85 13.98 -3.49
CA HIS A 429 -10.98 13.05 -3.47
C HIS A 429 -12.21 13.76 -2.85
N CYS A 430 -13.21 14.17 -3.61
CA CYS A 430 -13.28 14.11 -5.06
C CYS A 430 -14.15 15.23 -5.66
N ALA A 431 -14.14 15.37 -6.98
CA ALA A 431 -15.05 16.22 -7.73
C ALA A 431 -16.06 15.38 -8.50
N HIS A 432 -17.34 15.39 -8.11
CA HIS A 432 -18.35 14.56 -8.77
C HIS A 432 -18.91 15.17 -10.04
N SER A 433 -18.93 14.37 -11.12
CA SER A 433 -19.61 14.72 -12.37
C SER A 433 -21.15 14.78 -12.21
N SER A 434 -21.74 13.89 -11.39
CA SER A 434 -23.16 13.91 -11.01
C SER A 434 -23.34 13.53 -9.53
N VAL A 435 -24.18 14.29 -8.83
CA VAL A 435 -24.62 14.02 -7.44
C VAL A 435 -26.09 13.60 -7.38
N ARG A 436 -26.67 13.13 -8.50
CA ARG A 436 -28.08 12.73 -8.52
C ARG A 436 -28.32 11.44 -7.76
N GLY A 437 -29.26 11.48 -6.81
CA GLY A 437 -29.69 10.32 -6.04
C GLY A 437 -28.62 9.88 -5.03
N PRO A 438 -28.42 8.57 -4.80
CA PRO A 438 -27.43 8.07 -3.84
C PRO A 438 -25.99 8.51 -4.11
N ARG A 439 -25.66 8.94 -5.34
CA ARG A 439 -24.33 9.44 -5.72
C ARG A 439 -23.89 10.65 -4.90
N ALA A 440 -24.81 11.43 -4.33
CA ALA A 440 -24.45 12.53 -3.41
C ALA A 440 -23.76 12.06 -2.12
N TYR A 441 -23.84 10.76 -1.80
CA TYR A 441 -23.27 10.14 -0.60
C TYR A 441 -22.19 9.11 -0.93
N GLU A 442 -21.78 9.05 -2.20
CA GLU A 442 -20.73 8.16 -2.67
C GLU A 442 -19.39 8.83 -2.32
N TYR A 443 -18.86 8.56 -1.12
CA TYR A 443 -17.61 9.12 -0.58
C TYR A 443 -17.53 10.67 -0.53
N PRO A 444 -18.37 11.33 0.30
CA PRO A 444 -18.39 12.78 0.45
C PRO A 444 -17.11 13.34 1.13
N PRO A 445 -16.79 14.63 0.93
CA PRO A 445 -17.59 15.66 0.26
C PRO A 445 -17.18 15.90 -1.20
N ASN A 446 -18.03 16.63 -1.92
CA ASN A 446 -17.74 17.09 -3.28
C ASN A 446 -16.92 18.39 -3.23
N TYR A 447 -15.75 18.40 -3.84
CA TYR A 447 -14.88 19.58 -4.00
C TYR A 447 -14.92 20.15 -5.41
N GLY A 448 -15.74 19.61 -6.31
CA GLY A 448 -15.82 20.04 -7.71
C GLY A 448 -16.72 21.26 -7.96
N PRO A 449 -16.74 21.79 -9.20
CA PRO A 449 -17.42 23.04 -9.57
C PRO A 449 -18.89 23.19 -9.18
N ASN A 450 -19.59 22.08 -8.92
CA ASN A 450 -21.00 22.06 -8.55
C ASN A 450 -21.22 22.04 -7.03
N SER A 451 -20.18 22.19 -6.21
CA SER A 451 -20.28 22.16 -4.75
C SER A 451 -20.11 23.53 -4.11
N ASP A 452 -20.63 23.66 -2.89
CA ASP A 452 -20.48 24.87 -2.07
C ASP A 452 -19.03 25.09 -1.59
N VAL A 453 -18.16 24.08 -1.72
CA VAL A 453 -16.75 24.15 -1.32
C VAL A 453 -15.88 24.77 -2.42
N TRP A 454 -16.26 24.59 -3.69
CA TRP A 454 -15.48 25.03 -4.87
C TRP A 454 -15.03 26.50 -4.83
N PRO A 455 -15.87 27.49 -4.47
CA PRO A 455 -15.43 28.88 -4.43
C PRO A 455 -14.24 29.15 -3.49
N GLY A 456 -14.10 28.36 -2.42
CA GLY A 456 -12.98 28.46 -1.48
C GLY A 456 -11.71 27.73 -1.93
N MET A 457 -11.79 26.85 -2.93
CA MET A 457 -10.65 26.08 -3.41
C MET A 457 -9.57 26.96 -4.06
N ALA A 458 -9.93 28.10 -4.66
CA ALA A 458 -8.97 29.05 -5.22
C ALA A 458 -7.98 29.59 -4.17
N GLU A 459 -8.42 29.81 -2.93
CA GLU A 459 -7.53 30.21 -1.84
C GLU A 459 -6.61 29.06 -1.41
N VAL A 460 -7.16 27.84 -1.33
CA VAL A 460 -6.38 26.62 -1.04
C VAL A 460 -5.29 26.41 -2.08
N HIS A 461 -5.62 26.54 -3.37
CA HIS A 461 -4.67 26.46 -4.47
C HIS A 461 -3.51 27.45 -4.31
N GLN A 462 -3.83 28.72 -4.03
CA GLN A 462 -2.81 29.76 -3.92
C GLN A 462 -1.85 29.50 -2.74
N LYS A 463 -2.39 29.08 -1.60
CA LYS A 463 -1.58 28.70 -0.42
C LYS A 463 -0.69 27.51 -0.71
N LEU A 464 -1.24 26.49 -1.38
CA LEU A 464 -0.49 25.29 -1.76
C LEU A 464 0.65 25.59 -2.74
N ILE A 465 0.40 26.41 -3.77
CA ILE A 465 1.43 26.79 -4.75
C ILE A 465 2.63 27.48 -4.06
N ASN A 466 2.39 28.27 -3.01
CA ASN A 466 3.46 28.90 -2.24
C ASN A 466 4.37 27.87 -1.56
N VAL A 467 3.79 26.79 -1.03
CA VAL A 467 4.54 25.66 -0.47
C VAL A 467 5.28 24.90 -1.57
N GLN A 468 4.60 24.54 -2.66
CA GLN A 468 5.19 23.83 -3.79
C GLN A 468 6.32 24.62 -4.48
N ASN A 469 6.31 25.96 -4.42
CA ASN A 469 7.43 26.77 -4.89
C ASN A 469 8.73 26.50 -4.14
N VAL A 470 8.65 25.99 -2.91
CA VAL A 470 9.79 25.63 -2.07
C VAL A 470 10.13 24.14 -2.20
N THR A 471 9.14 23.25 -2.32
CA THR A 471 9.35 21.79 -2.17
C THR A 471 9.59 21.03 -3.48
N HIS A 472 9.06 21.49 -4.61
CA HIS A 472 8.94 20.69 -5.84
C HIS A 472 10.30 20.33 -6.48
N ASP A 473 11.16 21.32 -6.71
CA ASP A 473 12.49 21.16 -7.31
C ASP A 473 13.59 21.32 -6.26
N ALA A 474 13.38 20.70 -5.11
CA ALA A 474 14.25 20.87 -3.96
C ALA A 474 14.66 19.55 -3.31
N ARG A 475 15.72 19.67 -2.53
CA ARG A 475 16.21 18.66 -1.61
C ARG A 475 15.73 19.01 -0.21
N GLN A 476 15.09 18.05 0.45
CA GLN A 476 14.77 18.15 1.87
C GLN A 476 16.03 17.98 2.71
N ILE A 477 16.20 18.83 3.73
CA ILE A 477 17.24 18.70 4.73
C ILE A 477 16.73 17.76 5.83
N ALA A 478 17.14 16.50 5.77
CA ALA A 478 16.79 15.45 6.72
C ALA A 478 18.05 14.71 7.21
N PRO A 479 18.81 15.26 8.17
CA PRO A 479 20.07 14.67 8.63
C PRO A 479 19.92 13.32 9.37
N VAL A 480 18.70 12.92 9.72
CA VAL A 480 18.41 11.70 10.48
C VAL A 480 17.65 10.70 9.61
N ALA A 481 18.15 9.48 9.52
CA ALA A 481 17.40 8.35 8.96
C ALA A 481 16.82 7.50 10.10
N ILE A 482 15.55 7.14 10.02
CA ILE A 482 14.89 6.16 10.90
C ILE A 482 14.84 4.84 10.15
N LEU A 483 15.45 3.79 10.69
CA LEU A 483 15.44 2.47 10.05
C LEU A 483 14.00 1.93 10.03
N TRP A 484 13.52 1.51 8.85
CA TRP A 484 12.21 0.88 8.70
C TRP A 484 12.31 -0.59 9.11
N THR A 485 11.83 -0.92 10.31
CA THR A 485 12.04 -2.23 10.95
C THR A 485 11.00 -3.29 10.55
N ILE A 486 10.42 -3.18 9.35
CA ILE A 486 9.36 -4.07 8.85
C ILE A 486 9.75 -5.56 8.88
N ARG A 487 11.04 -5.90 8.78
CA ARG A 487 11.54 -7.28 8.93
C ARG A 487 11.07 -7.91 10.25
N SER A 488 11.04 -7.16 11.33
CA SER A 488 10.60 -7.70 12.63
C SER A 488 9.10 -7.99 12.66
N PHE A 489 8.28 -7.18 11.99
CA PHE A 489 6.86 -7.48 11.78
C PHE A 489 6.69 -8.69 10.85
N ASN A 490 7.57 -8.85 9.85
CA ASN A 490 7.59 -9.99 8.94
C ASN A 490 8.04 -11.32 9.60
N ALA A 491 8.71 -11.26 10.76
CA ALA A 491 9.11 -12.44 11.52
C ALA A 491 8.01 -12.99 12.45
N GLN A 492 6.98 -12.19 12.73
CA GLN A 492 5.87 -12.54 13.61
C GLN A 492 4.71 -13.15 12.83
N LYS A 493 3.78 -13.84 13.48
CA LYS A 493 2.52 -14.21 12.84
C LYS A 493 1.80 -12.95 12.32
N ALA A 494 1.29 -13.02 11.09
CA ALA A 494 0.65 -11.85 10.47
C ALA A 494 -0.63 -11.50 11.22
N LEU A 495 -0.80 -10.21 11.51
CA LEU A 495 -2.02 -9.67 12.12
C LEU A 495 -2.74 -8.84 11.06
N THR A 496 -4.02 -9.12 10.88
CA THR A 496 -4.91 -8.35 9.99
C THR A 496 -5.67 -7.24 10.74
N ASP A 497 -5.33 -7.04 12.01
CA ASP A 497 -5.90 -6.03 12.90
C ASP A 497 -4.76 -5.50 13.79
N PHE A 498 -4.34 -4.26 13.51
CA PHE A 498 -3.23 -3.63 14.21
C PHE A 498 -3.48 -3.45 15.71
N GLN A 499 -4.74 -3.46 16.16
CA GLN A 499 -5.08 -3.31 17.59
C GLN A 499 -4.63 -4.52 18.42
N LYS A 500 -4.31 -5.64 17.76
CA LYS A 500 -3.81 -6.87 18.38
C LYS A 500 -2.29 -6.91 18.48
N ASP A 501 -1.57 -5.88 18.05
CA ASP A 501 -0.12 -5.82 18.25
C ASP A 501 0.20 -5.57 19.74
N GLU A 502 0.67 -6.61 20.42
CA GLU A 502 1.09 -6.57 21.82
C GLU A 502 2.60 -6.33 21.96
N THR A 503 3.34 -6.21 20.85
CA THR A 503 4.80 -6.22 20.86
C THR A 503 5.39 -4.88 21.26
N GLY A 504 4.64 -3.79 21.03
CA GLY A 504 5.08 -2.40 21.22
C GLY A 504 5.93 -1.85 20.06
N MET A 505 6.27 -2.66 19.04
CA MET A 505 7.11 -2.21 17.90
C MET A 505 6.41 -1.14 17.09
N ARG A 506 5.10 -1.31 16.85
CA ARG A 506 4.27 -0.31 16.16
C ARG A 506 4.31 1.04 16.87
N VAL A 507 4.08 1.04 18.18
CA VAL A 507 4.07 2.26 19.00
C VAL A 507 5.46 2.91 19.00
N SER A 508 6.53 2.12 19.18
CA SER A 508 7.91 2.61 19.14
C SER A 508 8.25 3.30 17.81
N MET A 509 7.85 2.70 16.68
CA MET A 509 8.05 3.28 15.35
C MET A 509 7.38 4.65 15.22
N ILE A 510 6.08 4.71 15.52
CA ILE A 510 5.26 5.92 15.41
C ILE A 510 5.80 7.02 16.33
N GLN A 511 6.10 6.68 17.59
CA GLN A 511 6.59 7.64 18.58
C GLN A 511 8.02 8.11 18.27
N THR A 512 8.87 7.28 17.68
CA THR A 512 10.21 7.70 17.24
C THR A 512 10.10 8.81 16.19
N LEU A 513 9.21 8.65 15.20
CA LEU A 513 8.95 9.71 14.22
C LEU A 513 8.35 10.95 14.88
N ALA A 514 7.26 10.80 15.65
CA ALA A 514 6.57 11.91 16.29
C ALA A 514 7.51 12.73 17.20
N GLY A 515 8.32 12.06 18.02
CA GLY A 515 9.28 12.70 18.92
C GLY A 515 10.37 13.49 18.18
N CYS A 516 10.75 13.05 16.97
CA CYS A 516 11.64 13.82 16.09
C CYS A 516 10.94 15.06 15.52
N LEU A 517 9.71 14.90 15.03
CA LEU A 517 8.93 16.00 14.43
C LEU A 517 8.61 17.11 15.46
N ASP A 518 8.24 16.75 16.69
CA ASP A 518 7.96 17.71 17.77
C ASP A 518 9.22 18.45 18.27
N ARG A 519 10.42 17.94 17.94
CA ARG A 519 11.71 18.61 18.21
C ARG A 519 12.32 19.24 16.96
N GLN A 520 11.53 19.37 15.90
CA GLN A 520 11.91 20.02 14.63
C GLN A 520 13.16 19.35 14.00
N VAL A 521 13.29 18.04 14.14
CA VAL A 521 14.34 17.24 13.52
C VAL A 521 13.89 16.79 12.14
N GLY A 522 14.70 17.07 11.12
CA GLY A 522 14.44 16.58 9.76
C GLY A 522 14.74 15.09 9.65
N THR A 523 13.74 14.29 9.33
CA THR A 523 13.83 12.83 9.30
C THR A 523 13.37 12.26 7.95
N HIS A 524 13.97 11.13 7.59
CA HIS A 524 13.46 10.21 6.57
C HIS A 524 13.43 8.80 7.13
N PHE A 525 12.56 7.92 6.62
CA PHE A 525 12.71 6.48 6.78
C PHE A 525 13.72 5.91 5.79
N ILE A 526 14.40 4.82 6.16
CA ILE A 526 15.33 4.11 5.26
C ILE A 526 15.09 2.60 5.34
N ASP A 527 14.98 1.96 4.17
CA ASP A 527 14.90 0.51 4.05
C ASP A 527 16.26 -0.13 4.30
N GLU A 528 16.28 -1.36 4.81
CA GLU A 528 17.53 -2.11 4.98
C GLU A 528 18.29 -2.27 3.65
N ALA A 529 17.60 -2.60 2.55
CA ALA A 529 18.25 -2.82 1.27
C ALA A 529 18.87 -1.53 0.70
N ASP A 530 18.21 -0.38 0.91
CA ASP A 530 18.74 0.93 0.52
C ASP A 530 19.96 1.31 1.36
N LEU A 531 19.93 1.01 2.67
CA LEU A 531 21.06 1.24 3.56
C LEU A 531 22.31 0.50 3.09
N TRP A 532 22.18 -0.74 2.60
CA TRP A 532 23.31 -1.53 2.10
C TRP A 532 24.02 -0.84 0.92
N GLY A 533 23.24 -0.32 -0.02
CA GLY A 533 23.72 0.36 -1.24
C GLY A 533 24.18 1.81 -1.03
N ALA A 534 23.92 2.39 0.14
CA ALA A 534 24.20 3.79 0.42
C ALA A 534 25.71 4.12 0.41
N THR A 535 26.03 5.30 -0.15
CA THR A 535 27.42 5.79 -0.25
C THR A 535 27.81 6.59 0.98
N LEU A 536 29.04 6.42 1.46
CA LEU A 536 29.55 7.10 2.65
C LEU A 536 30.72 8.00 2.27
N THR A 537 30.63 9.29 2.60
CA THR A 537 31.71 10.25 2.36
C THR A 537 31.77 11.25 3.50
N GLY A 538 32.94 11.37 4.16
CA GLY A 538 33.15 12.35 5.22
C GLY A 538 32.17 12.26 6.39
N GLY A 539 31.81 11.04 6.82
CA GLY A 539 30.83 10.82 7.91
C GLY A 539 29.37 11.11 7.53
N THR A 540 29.08 11.34 6.25
CA THR A 540 27.72 11.53 5.75
C THR A 540 27.32 10.38 4.81
N LEU A 541 26.21 9.74 5.13
CA LEU A 541 25.55 8.74 4.30
C LEU A 541 24.71 9.43 3.22
N THR A 542 24.80 8.94 1.98
CA THR A 542 24.17 9.56 0.80
C THR A 542 23.42 8.52 -0.03
N LEU A 543 22.16 8.83 -0.33
CA LEU A 543 21.23 8.11 -1.22
C LEU A 543 20.47 9.14 -2.05
N GLY A 544 20.65 9.16 -3.37
CA GLY A 544 20.02 10.16 -4.24
C GLY A 544 20.27 11.60 -3.76
N LYS A 545 19.20 12.33 -3.43
CA LYS A 545 19.24 13.66 -2.83
C LYS A 545 19.42 13.61 -1.31
N ALA A 546 19.03 12.53 -0.64
CA ALA A 546 19.05 12.43 0.82
C ALA A 546 20.49 12.35 1.39
N ARG A 547 20.69 12.95 2.57
CA ARG A 547 21.98 13.04 3.27
C ARG A 547 21.77 12.82 4.76
N TYR A 548 22.44 11.82 5.36
CA TYR A 548 22.25 11.45 6.76
C TYR A 548 23.57 11.45 7.52
N THR A 549 23.53 11.98 8.74
CA THR A 549 24.63 11.92 9.72
C THR A 549 24.25 11.12 10.97
N HIS A 550 22.96 10.79 11.12
CA HIS A 550 22.41 10.03 12.24
C HIS A 550 21.49 8.93 11.73
N ILE A 551 21.47 7.79 12.43
CA ILE A 551 20.52 6.69 12.23
C ILE A 551 19.85 6.36 13.56
N LEU A 552 18.51 6.36 13.57
CA LEU A 552 17.71 5.81 14.65
C LEU A 552 17.24 4.41 14.29
N ILE A 553 17.30 3.50 15.26
CA ILE A 553 16.78 2.13 15.15
C ILE A 553 15.63 2.01 16.16
N PRO A 554 14.36 2.14 15.70
CA PRO A 554 13.20 1.85 16.54
C PRO A 554 13.24 0.42 17.09
N MET A 555 12.46 0.18 18.12
CA MET A 555 12.37 -1.15 18.74
C MET A 555 12.07 -2.22 17.69
N CYS A 556 12.89 -3.26 17.68
CA CYS A 556 12.81 -4.36 16.72
C CYS A 556 13.45 -5.62 17.28
N THR A 557 13.13 -6.78 16.69
CA THR A 557 13.59 -8.10 17.14
C THR A 557 14.64 -8.71 16.20
N VAL A 558 14.53 -8.43 14.90
CA VAL A 558 15.38 -8.99 13.84
C VAL A 558 15.81 -7.90 12.86
N LEU A 559 17.10 -7.87 12.54
CA LEU A 559 17.68 -7.14 11.40
C LEU A 559 18.48 -8.08 10.50
N HIS A 560 18.73 -7.71 9.26
CA HIS A 560 19.58 -8.49 8.38
C HIS A 560 21.08 -8.36 8.75
N THR A 561 21.88 -9.40 8.56
CA THR A 561 23.32 -9.37 8.88
C THR A 561 24.09 -8.29 8.10
N ASN A 562 23.69 -8.04 6.84
CA ASN A 562 24.24 -6.94 6.03
C ASN A 562 23.94 -5.56 6.64
N THR A 563 22.75 -5.39 7.24
CA THR A 563 22.36 -4.17 7.95
C THR A 563 23.29 -3.97 9.15
N ILE A 564 23.52 -5.01 9.96
CA ILE A 564 24.41 -4.93 11.12
C ILE A 564 25.84 -4.56 10.71
N SER A 565 26.36 -5.20 9.67
CA SER A 565 27.70 -4.92 9.16
C SER A 565 27.82 -3.49 8.63
N LYS A 566 26.81 -3.00 7.90
CA LYS A 566 26.76 -1.63 7.41
C LYS A 566 26.68 -0.62 8.56
N LEU A 567 25.84 -0.85 9.56
CA LEU A 567 25.72 0.04 10.73
C LEU A 567 27.06 0.16 11.48
N LYS A 568 27.78 -0.95 11.69
CA LYS A 568 29.12 -0.92 12.30
C LYS A 568 30.10 -0.08 11.50
N GLN A 569 30.14 -0.26 10.17
CA GLN A 569 30.96 0.54 9.27
C GLN A 569 30.63 2.03 9.34
N LEU A 570 29.34 2.38 9.34
CA LEU A 570 28.88 3.77 9.41
C LEU A 570 29.29 4.43 10.72
N ARG A 571 29.18 3.70 11.83
CA ARG A 571 29.61 4.19 13.14
C ARG A 571 31.12 4.44 13.20
N GLU A 572 31.93 3.54 12.67
CA GLU A 572 33.38 3.73 12.57
C GLU A 572 33.75 4.97 11.74
N ALA A 573 32.92 5.32 10.76
CA ALA A 573 33.06 6.51 9.94
C ALA A 573 32.48 7.79 10.57
N GLY A 574 31.94 7.73 11.80
CA GLY A 574 31.44 8.88 12.55
C GLY A 574 29.96 9.18 12.40
N VAL A 575 29.17 8.30 11.78
CA VAL A 575 27.69 8.40 11.80
C VAL A 575 27.19 8.02 13.20
N THR A 576 26.34 8.85 13.79
CA THR A 576 25.70 8.55 15.08
C THR A 576 24.62 7.51 14.89
N ILE A 577 24.63 6.43 15.67
CA ILE A 577 23.61 5.37 15.61
C ILE A 577 23.05 5.15 17.01
N ILE A 578 21.73 5.17 17.14
CA ILE A 578 21.03 5.08 18.43
C ILE A 578 19.84 4.12 18.28
N CYS A 579 19.68 3.19 19.21
CA CYS A 579 18.45 2.42 19.36
C CYS A 579 17.44 3.20 20.21
N THR A 580 16.22 3.40 19.70
CA THR A 580 15.10 4.03 20.40
C THR A 580 14.16 2.94 20.94
N GLY A 581 14.50 2.41 22.11
CA GLY A 581 13.86 1.25 22.72
C GLY A 581 14.77 0.00 22.71
N ASP A 582 14.16 -1.17 22.86
CA ASP A 582 14.89 -2.44 22.93
C ASP A 582 15.59 -2.73 21.60
N ALA A 583 16.87 -3.14 21.69
CA ALA A 583 17.68 -3.47 20.53
C ALA A 583 17.35 -4.89 20.03
N PRO A 584 17.53 -5.17 18.73
CA PRO A 584 17.29 -6.50 18.18
C PRO A 584 18.23 -7.52 18.81
N THR A 585 17.67 -8.69 19.12
CA THR A 585 18.39 -9.82 19.74
C THR A 585 18.76 -10.89 18.72
N GLN A 586 18.28 -10.77 17.48
CA GLN A 586 18.58 -11.69 16.40
C GLN A 586 18.98 -10.97 15.12
N GLN A 587 19.78 -11.67 14.30
CA GLN A 587 20.06 -11.31 12.92
C GLN A 587 19.59 -12.40 11.97
N GLN A 588 19.06 -11.99 10.82
CA GLN A 588 18.79 -12.87 9.70
C GLN A 588 20.02 -12.94 8.78
N THR A 589 20.47 -14.16 8.51
CA THR A 589 21.31 -14.51 7.35
C THR A 589 20.41 -15.06 6.24
N ASP A 590 20.97 -15.32 5.06
CA ASP A 590 20.21 -15.89 3.94
C ASP A 590 19.57 -17.27 4.25
N THR A 591 20.08 -17.99 5.26
CA THR A 591 19.67 -19.38 5.55
C THR A 591 19.27 -19.64 7.00
N ALA A 592 19.43 -18.68 7.91
CA ALA A 592 19.24 -18.89 9.34
C ALA A 592 18.94 -17.59 10.11
N LEU A 593 18.31 -17.74 11.27
CA LEU A 593 18.32 -16.74 12.34
C LEU A 593 19.43 -17.07 13.33
N GLU A 594 20.18 -16.05 13.73
CA GLU A 594 21.29 -16.18 14.67
C GLU A 594 21.16 -15.15 15.81
N PRO A 595 21.64 -15.46 17.02
CA PRO A 595 21.73 -14.48 18.10
C PRO A 595 22.58 -13.27 17.70
N LEU A 596 22.16 -12.07 18.11
CA LEU A 596 22.82 -10.80 17.82
C LEU A 596 23.15 -10.04 19.11
N ASP A 597 24.37 -9.53 19.20
CA ASP A 597 24.80 -8.60 20.24
C ASP A 597 24.89 -7.15 19.71
N MET A 598 24.09 -6.27 20.32
CA MET A 598 24.01 -4.85 20.04
C MET A 598 24.67 -3.97 21.12
N ASN A 599 25.49 -4.51 22.03
CA ASN A 599 26.20 -3.78 23.10
C ASN A 599 27.05 -2.60 22.60
N TRP A 600 27.40 -2.60 21.31
CA TRP A 600 28.10 -1.49 20.68
C TRP A 600 27.15 -0.31 20.44
N CYS A 601 25.87 -0.49 20.14
CA CYS A 601 24.91 0.58 19.86
C CYS A 601 24.29 1.14 21.16
N PRO A 602 24.34 2.45 21.41
CA PRO A 602 23.67 3.04 22.57
C PRO A 602 22.14 2.88 22.47
N GLN A 603 21.51 2.50 23.57
CA GLN A 603 20.06 2.52 23.74
C GLN A 603 19.66 3.77 24.52
N MET A 604 18.65 4.48 24.03
CA MET A 604 18.13 5.70 24.64
C MET A 604 16.60 5.67 24.64
N SER A 605 15.98 6.43 25.55
CA SER A 605 14.56 6.74 25.42
C SER A 605 14.33 7.54 24.13
N ILE A 606 13.12 7.49 23.57
CA ILE A 606 12.77 8.25 22.36
C ILE A 606 13.01 9.76 22.58
N ASP A 607 12.64 10.27 23.75
CA ASP A 607 12.79 11.68 24.11
C ASP A 607 14.26 12.11 24.21
N ASP A 608 15.11 11.32 24.86
CA ASP A 608 16.53 11.61 24.98
C ASP A 608 17.23 11.52 23.63
N ALA A 609 16.89 10.50 22.83
CA ALA A 609 17.41 10.34 21.48
C ALA A 609 17.06 11.56 20.65
N ALA A 610 15.77 11.93 20.56
CA ALA A 610 15.31 13.06 19.78
C ALA A 610 15.89 14.41 20.28
N ALA A 611 16.12 14.57 21.58
CA ALA A 611 16.78 15.76 22.14
C ALA A 611 18.27 15.90 21.76
N SER A 612 18.93 14.79 21.42
CA SER A 612 20.34 14.75 21.02
C SER A 612 20.59 15.04 19.53
N LEU A 613 19.52 15.09 18.71
CA LEU A 613 19.61 15.19 17.26
C LEU A 613 19.72 16.64 16.77
N PRO A 614 20.29 16.85 15.56
CA PRO A 614 20.34 18.17 14.94
C PRO A 614 18.93 18.65 14.57
N ARG A 615 18.59 19.84 15.07
CA ARG A 615 17.31 20.51 14.77
C ARG A 615 17.41 21.37 13.53
N LEU A 616 16.31 21.49 12.81
CA LEU A 616 16.18 22.40 11.66
C LEU A 616 16.05 23.85 12.12
N ILE A 617 15.40 24.05 13.26
CA ILE A 617 15.17 25.34 13.91
C ILE A 617 15.03 25.13 15.42
N ASP A 618 15.52 26.09 16.22
CA ASP A 618 15.34 26.08 17.67
C ASP A 618 14.12 26.92 18.05
N LEU A 619 13.00 26.24 18.34
CA LEU A 619 11.80 26.86 18.87
C LEU A 619 11.86 26.88 20.41
N ALA A 620 11.64 28.06 21.01
CA ALA A 620 11.53 28.16 22.47
C ALA A 620 10.10 27.84 22.95
N GLY A 621 9.99 27.15 24.08
CA GLY A 621 8.71 26.76 24.68
C GLY A 621 8.24 25.37 24.27
N ASP A 622 6.93 25.13 24.36
CA ASP A 622 6.30 23.90 23.89
C ASP A 622 6.06 24.01 22.37
N ALA A 623 6.82 23.23 21.60
CA ALA A 623 6.74 23.17 20.15
C ALA A 623 5.96 21.94 19.65
N THR A 624 5.24 21.25 20.54
CA THR A 624 4.39 20.11 20.18
C THR A 624 3.38 20.53 19.11
N ASP A 625 3.20 19.67 18.11
CA ASP A 625 2.27 19.90 16.98
C ASP A 625 2.61 21.11 16.10
N ILE A 626 3.81 21.68 16.22
CA ILE A 626 4.40 22.55 15.21
C ILE A 626 5.31 21.70 14.32
N ARG A 627 4.96 21.56 13.04
CA ARG A 627 5.81 20.84 12.08
C ARG A 627 6.74 21.82 11.39
N CYS A 628 8.00 21.42 11.25
CA CYS A 628 9.01 22.16 10.52
C CYS A 628 9.72 21.24 9.52
N THR A 629 9.80 21.64 8.26
CA THR A 629 10.71 21.04 7.28
C THR A 629 11.60 22.11 6.67
N ALA A 630 12.74 21.71 6.10
CA ALA A 630 13.71 22.63 5.54
C ALA A 630 14.16 22.15 4.17
N TRP A 631 14.27 23.07 3.22
CA TRP A 631 14.45 22.77 1.80
C TRP A 631 15.52 23.64 1.18
N VAL A 632 16.27 23.06 0.25
CA VAL A 632 17.29 23.74 -0.55
C VAL A 632 17.06 23.37 -2.01
N GLY A 633 16.99 24.35 -2.91
CA GLY A 633 16.83 24.08 -4.35
C GLY A 633 17.91 23.14 -4.88
N ASN A 634 17.57 22.27 -5.84
CA ASN A 634 18.49 21.23 -6.32
C ASN A 634 19.81 21.80 -6.88
N ASP A 635 19.76 22.97 -7.50
CA ASP A 635 20.93 23.66 -8.09
C ASP A 635 21.56 24.71 -7.15
N ALA A 636 21.12 24.78 -5.90
CA ALA A 636 21.62 25.78 -4.97
C ALA A 636 23.09 25.49 -4.58
N PRO A 637 23.92 26.54 -4.38
CA PRO A 637 25.29 26.35 -3.93
C PRO A 637 25.32 25.73 -2.53
N SER A 638 26.46 25.11 -2.17
CA SER A 638 26.60 24.37 -0.90
C SER A 638 26.41 25.20 0.36
N ASP A 639 26.51 26.53 0.26
CA ASP A 639 26.34 27.51 1.33
C ASP A 639 24.96 28.20 1.34
N ALA A 640 24.05 27.79 0.45
CA ALA A 640 22.70 28.32 0.41
C ALA A 640 21.96 28.06 1.74
N GLN A 641 21.35 29.11 2.28
CA GLN A 641 20.50 28.98 3.45
C GLN A 641 19.21 28.22 3.08
N PRO A 642 18.82 27.20 3.86
CA PRO A 642 17.58 26.49 3.60
C PRO A 642 16.38 27.38 3.90
N THR A 643 15.33 27.26 3.08
CA THR A 643 14.01 27.79 3.41
C THR A 643 13.32 26.80 4.34
N ARG A 644 12.86 27.27 5.50
CA ARG A 644 12.13 26.44 6.47
C ARG A 644 10.65 26.72 6.37
N LEU A 645 9.83 25.69 6.44
CA LEU A 645 8.37 25.79 6.41
C LEU A 645 7.82 25.35 7.75
N LEU A 646 7.08 26.23 8.42
CA LEU A 646 6.40 25.95 9.69
C LEU A 646 4.89 25.91 9.48
N ILE A 647 4.24 24.92 10.10
CA ILE A 647 2.78 24.83 10.17
C ILE A 647 2.33 24.46 11.59
N ASN A 648 1.31 25.16 12.07
CA ASN A 648 0.64 24.86 13.32
C ASN A 648 -0.45 23.81 13.11
N LEU A 649 -0.31 22.64 13.75
CA LEU A 649 -1.32 21.57 13.73
C LEU A 649 -2.27 21.62 14.92
N ASN A 650 -2.13 22.56 15.84
CA ASN A 650 -3.10 22.81 16.90
C ASN A 650 -4.38 23.45 16.31
N ASP A 651 -5.48 23.34 17.06
CA ASP A 651 -6.75 23.95 16.66
C ASP A 651 -6.82 25.45 16.99
N ASP A 652 -5.97 25.91 17.92
CA ASP A 652 -5.82 27.31 18.31
C ASP A 652 -4.48 27.88 17.82
N PRO A 653 -4.39 29.21 17.60
CA PRO A 653 -3.12 29.88 17.27
C PRO A 653 -2.08 29.68 18.37
N CYS A 654 -0.80 29.56 17.98
CA CYS A 654 0.32 29.45 18.91
C CYS A 654 1.45 30.43 18.56
N GLU A 655 2.26 30.80 19.56
CA GLU A 655 3.44 31.66 19.35
C GLU A 655 4.68 30.80 19.15
N ALA A 656 5.36 31.00 18.03
CA ALA A 656 6.68 30.43 17.76
C ALA A 656 7.77 31.48 17.97
N HIS A 657 8.73 31.17 18.84
CA HIS A 657 9.87 32.02 19.14
C HIS A 657 11.17 31.38 18.64
N PHE A 658 11.86 32.03 17.71
CA PHE A 658 13.12 31.58 17.12
C PHE A 658 13.98 32.79 16.72
N ASP A 659 15.30 32.67 16.81
CA ASP A 659 16.27 33.70 16.41
C ASP A 659 15.98 35.13 16.94
N GLY A 660 15.37 35.23 18.13
CA GLY A 660 14.98 36.50 18.75
C GLY A 660 13.74 37.16 18.15
N ALA A 661 13.04 36.50 17.22
CA ALA A 661 11.75 36.89 16.66
C ALA A 661 10.59 36.13 17.35
N SER A 662 9.37 36.67 17.19
CA SER A 662 8.11 36.03 17.56
C SER A 662 7.20 36.00 16.35
N GLN A 663 6.60 34.86 16.06
CA GLN A 663 5.64 34.69 14.98
C GLN A 663 4.41 33.95 15.51
N THR A 664 3.25 34.58 15.42
CA THR A 664 1.96 33.90 15.62
C THR A 664 1.73 32.95 14.45
N LEU A 665 1.55 31.65 14.74
CA LEU A 665 1.23 30.62 13.78
C LEU A 665 -0.26 30.31 13.84
N GLU A 666 -1.00 30.78 12.86
CA GLU A 666 -2.43 30.50 12.70
C GLU A 666 -2.65 29.07 12.19
N PRO A 667 -3.68 28.35 12.68
CA PRO A 667 -4.06 27.07 12.10
C PRO A 667 -4.42 27.20 10.62
N GLY A 668 -3.86 26.32 9.78
CA GLY A 668 -4.13 26.33 8.33
C GLY A 668 -3.30 27.34 7.53
N GLU A 669 -2.27 27.93 8.13
CA GLU A 669 -1.27 28.75 7.43
C GLU A 669 0.12 28.09 7.48
N VAL A 670 0.92 28.33 6.43
CA VAL A 670 2.32 27.90 6.36
C VAL A 670 3.22 29.12 6.32
N TYR A 671 4.22 29.14 7.19
CA TYR A 671 5.15 30.25 7.34
C TYR A 671 6.52 29.83 6.84
N ALA A 672 7.06 30.58 5.88
CA ALA A 672 8.42 30.39 5.37
C ALA A 672 9.40 31.30 6.13
N VAL A 673 10.46 30.71 6.71
CA VAL A 673 11.51 31.41 7.47
C VAL A 673 12.93 31.08 7.03
#